data_AF-A0A9R1R4G7-F1
#
_entry.id   AF-A0A9R1R4G7-F1
#
_cell.length_a   1.000
_cell.length_b   1.000
_cell.length_c   1.000
_cell.angle_alpha   90.00
_cell.angle_beta   90.00
_cell.angle_gamma   90.00
#
_symmetry.space_group_name_H-M   'P 1'
#
loop_
_entity.id
_entity.type
_entity.pdbx_description
1 polymer ?
#
loop_
_entity_poly.entity_id
_entity_poly.type
_entity_poly.pdbx_seq_one_letter_code
_entity_poly.pdbx_strand_id
1 'polypeptide(L)'
;MSSIRRAMLRGTDEEEEVEEEGVDVFGIGEGEDVDFARLHMMMLRECRRLNEGLPIYAYRRKILNHIFNNQVMTLIGETGSGKSTQLVQFLADSGLAANGSIVCTQPRKIAATSLARRVDEESNGCYKDNFVLSYSTFLNSQDLNSKIIFCTDSCLLHHCMNDTGLDGISYIIVDEAHERSLNTDLLLALIKKKLLDRLDLHLIIMSATADADKLADYFYGCQTFHVKGRNFPVEINYVPDVSVEGSSNAVPNSMCDACATASYVNDVVRMVSIIHKNEEEGAVLAFLTSQLEVEWACENFSDASAVVLPMHGKLSHVEQSRVFRSYPGKRKIIFCTNMAETSLTIKEVKYVVDSGLAKESRFVPSSGLNVLKVNWISQSSANQRAGRAGRTGAGKCYRLYSEANFSMMDVHQEPEIRKVHLGTAVLRILALGVKDARKFEFVDAPNPEAISMAVKNLEQLGAVKHRLNCFELTDTGRYLVKLGIEPRLGKIMLDCFDVGLRKEGVVLAAVMANSSNIFCRVGTDEEKHKADLQKVRLCHRDGDLFTLLAVYKKWEDGHDNRNMWCWQNSINAKTMRRCQETISELENCLKHELNIIVPSYWRWNPEAPTVHDKDLKRIILSSLTGNLAMFLGHERFGYQVISTGQVVNLHPSSSLLNYGIKSEWVVFTEILSVPNQYLVCVTAVDHDALYTIHPVSFIKQLEEQKLQIKVISGLGTNLLRRFCGKYGQNQQKIISRLKEDCRDDRITVEINFQNNEVVLFATEQNMEKVFCTVNSALECEGKILRNECLERNLFPGRPGSSPIALFGSGAEIKHLELGGRYLTVEVLHQNAHDIDDKELIFLVDSIGSGIANFHKSTGSFRIASDGIKWGKFTFLKPENAEDAVSKFNGIEFNGSSLKLVPVCTFDNRGLPFPAVRAKLCWPRRHSSGRALITCASGEAEFVVNDCFALGIGGRYIKCRVSTKYENCVFAEGIPMHVTEPELYDAFRSTTARRILNIRLLRVKGNAIASPSVSTCEEELVREISPFMSNKSFPGQNFRVEVFPPEENDSLTRATITFDGSLHREAARALDHLEGHFLPCCQPWQILQCNHVFHSTLSCPVRVYNVISQEVASLLESFQSQKG
;
A
#
# COMPACT_ATOMS: atom_id res chain seq x y z
N MET A 1 -39.96 -1.16 74.35
CA MET A 1 -40.19 0.03 73.51
C MET A 1 -39.20 1.13 73.83
N SER A 2 -39.32 1.88 74.94
CA SER A 2 -38.36 2.95 75.29
C SER A 2 -36.91 2.47 75.48
N SER A 3 -36.70 1.28 76.04
CA SER A 3 -35.36 0.77 76.34
C SER A 3 -34.54 0.29 75.13
N ILE A 4 -35.19 -0.18 74.06
CA ILE A 4 -34.51 -0.58 72.80
C ILE A 4 -34.22 0.66 71.95
N ARG A 5 -35.16 1.61 71.91
CA ARG A 5 -34.99 2.92 71.26
C ARG A 5 -33.85 3.71 71.91
N ARG A 6 -33.76 3.70 73.26
CA ARG A 6 -32.69 4.36 74.02
C ARG A 6 -31.31 3.70 73.80
N ALA A 7 -31.28 2.39 73.53
CA ALA A 7 -30.04 1.65 73.22
C ALA A 7 -29.55 1.87 71.79
N MET A 8 -30.43 2.14 70.82
CA MET A 8 -30.04 2.48 69.45
C MET A 8 -29.62 3.95 69.27
N LEU A 9 -30.07 4.85 70.17
CA LEU A 9 -29.76 6.28 70.10
C LEU A 9 -28.43 6.66 70.81
N ARG A 10 -28.09 6.02 71.94
CA ARG A 10 -26.84 6.28 72.67
C ARG A 10 -25.67 5.49 72.08
N GLY A 11 -24.90 6.13 71.20
CA GLY A 11 -23.50 5.77 70.99
C GLY A 11 -22.70 6.23 72.21
N THR A 12 -21.89 5.34 72.77
CA THR A 12 -20.97 5.65 73.86
C THR A 12 -19.82 6.50 73.33
N ASP A 13 -19.78 7.77 73.69
CA ASP A 13 -18.54 8.53 73.96
C ASP A 13 -18.92 9.62 74.97
N GLU A 14 -18.30 9.55 76.16
CA GLU A 14 -18.38 10.57 77.20
C GLU A 14 -17.42 11.70 76.84
N GLU A 15 -17.88 12.70 76.09
CA GLU A 15 -17.30 14.05 76.08
C GLU A 15 -18.42 15.03 75.69
N GLU A 16 -18.51 16.14 76.43
CA GLU A 16 -19.62 17.10 76.51
C GLU A 16 -20.30 17.45 75.15
N GLU A 17 -21.52 16.94 74.92
CA GLU A 17 -22.34 17.32 73.76
C GLU A 17 -23.53 18.20 74.17
N VAL A 18 -23.57 19.38 73.55
CA VAL A 18 -24.78 20.17 73.32
C VAL A 18 -25.82 19.25 72.65
N GLU A 19 -27.04 19.20 73.19
CA GLU A 19 -28.16 18.45 72.59
C GLU A 19 -28.52 19.04 71.21
N GLU A 20 -27.84 18.59 70.14
CA GLU A 20 -28.34 18.73 68.77
C GLU A 20 -29.35 17.61 68.49
N GLU A 21 -30.57 17.96 68.09
CA GLU A 21 -31.58 17.03 67.59
C GLU A 21 -31.02 16.24 66.39
N GLY A 22 -30.47 15.04 66.64
CA GLY A 22 -29.87 14.20 65.60
C GLY A 22 -30.92 13.54 64.69
N VAL A 23 -30.62 13.43 63.39
CA VAL A 23 -31.46 12.75 62.40
C VAL A 23 -31.65 11.27 62.76
N ASP A 24 -32.90 10.78 62.75
CA ASP A 24 -33.21 9.37 62.99
C ASP A 24 -32.57 8.49 61.89
N VAL A 25 -31.91 7.43 62.33
CA VAL A 25 -31.13 6.54 61.48
C VAL A 25 -32.00 5.45 60.83
N PHE A 26 -33.17 5.17 61.42
CA PHE A 26 -34.06 4.08 61.01
C PHE A 26 -35.48 4.52 60.65
N GLY A 27 -35.79 5.82 60.76
CA GLY A 27 -37.06 6.41 60.30
C GLY A 27 -38.32 5.78 60.90
N ILE A 28 -38.25 5.22 62.12
CA ILE A 28 -39.38 4.52 62.74
C ILE A 28 -40.24 5.54 63.49
N GLY A 29 -41.35 5.94 62.84
CA GLY A 29 -42.33 6.89 63.39
C GLY A 29 -43.03 6.38 64.66
N GLU A 30 -43.44 7.30 65.53
CA GLU A 30 -44.26 6.97 66.70
C GLU A 30 -45.71 6.66 66.25
N GLY A 31 -46.10 5.38 66.26
CA GLY A 31 -47.49 4.96 66.07
C GLY A 31 -47.78 4.04 64.87
N GLU A 32 -46.78 3.59 64.11
CA GLU A 32 -46.98 2.59 63.04
C GLU A 32 -47.01 1.14 63.56
N ASP A 33 -47.82 0.29 62.91
CA ASP A 33 -47.88 -1.16 63.17
C ASP A 33 -46.53 -1.79 62.78
N VAL A 34 -45.75 -2.23 63.77
CA VAL A 34 -44.36 -2.65 63.56
C VAL A 34 -44.31 -4.06 62.97
N ASP A 35 -43.85 -4.17 61.72
CA ASP A 35 -43.51 -5.45 61.09
C ASP A 35 -42.24 -6.05 61.72
N PHE A 36 -42.44 -6.99 62.66
CA PHE A 36 -41.34 -7.66 63.37
C PHE A 36 -40.43 -8.49 62.46
N ALA A 37 -40.95 -9.03 61.35
CA ALA A 37 -40.13 -9.79 60.41
C ALA A 37 -39.17 -8.85 59.67
N ARG A 38 -39.68 -7.71 59.19
CA ARG A 38 -38.87 -6.64 58.60
C ARG A 38 -37.83 -6.10 59.58
N LEU A 39 -38.23 -5.84 60.83
CA LEU A 39 -37.32 -5.35 61.87
C LEU A 39 -36.18 -6.35 62.16
N HIS A 40 -36.50 -7.65 62.22
CA HIS A 40 -35.49 -8.70 62.39
C HIS A 40 -34.46 -8.72 61.25
N MET A 41 -34.91 -8.60 60.00
CA MET A 41 -34.03 -8.54 58.83
C MET A 41 -33.16 -7.27 58.84
N MET A 42 -33.73 -6.13 59.22
CA MET A 42 -32.97 -4.88 59.40
C MET A 42 -31.87 -5.05 60.46
N MET A 43 -32.16 -5.69 61.60
CA MET A 43 -31.16 -5.97 62.64
C MET A 43 -30.06 -6.91 62.15
N LEU A 44 -30.40 -7.99 61.43
CA LEU A 44 -29.41 -8.90 60.84
C LEU A 44 -28.49 -8.16 59.86
N ARG A 45 -29.03 -7.24 59.04
CA ARG A 45 -28.24 -6.39 58.15
C ARG A 45 -27.32 -5.46 58.93
N GLU A 46 -27.77 -4.84 60.02
CA GLU A 46 -26.91 -4.02 60.88
C GLU A 46 -25.76 -4.83 61.51
N CYS A 47 -26.03 -6.05 61.99
CA CYS A 47 -24.98 -6.95 62.46
C CYS A 47 -23.96 -7.26 61.35
N ARG A 48 -24.41 -7.45 60.09
CA ARG A 48 -23.51 -7.62 58.94
C ARG A 48 -22.68 -6.37 58.68
N ARG A 49 -23.27 -5.17 58.69
CA ARG A 49 -22.54 -3.89 58.50
C ARG A 49 -21.45 -3.70 59.56
N LEU A 50 -21.74 -4.02 60.82
CA LEU A 50 -20.76 -4.00 61.91
C LEU A 50 -19.63 -5.00 61.70
N ASN A 51 -19.96 -6.23 61.29
CA ASN A 51 -18.96 -7.28 61.02
C ASN A 51 -18.08 -6.95 59.81
N GLU A 52 -18.65 -6.38 58.74
CA GLU A 52 -17.90 -6.00 57.53
C GLU A 52 -17.02 -4.76 57.79
N GLY A 53 -17.46 -3.83 58.64
CA GLY A 53 -16.66 -2.69 59.10
C GLY A 53 -16.23 -1.76 57.95
N LEU A 54 -17.13 -1.48 57.01
CA LEU A 54 -16.87 -0.57 55.90
C LEU A 54 -16.65 0.86 56.41
N PRO A 55 -15.64 1.61 55.93
CA PRO A 55 -15.29 2.93 56.45
C PRO A 55 -16.44 3.93 56.54
N ILE A 56 -17.33 3.95 55.55
CA ILE A 56 -18.46 4.88 55.52
C ILE A 56 -19.45 4.68 56.67
N TYR A 57 -19.53 3.48 57.25
CA TYR A 57 -20.46 3.16 58.32
C TYR A 57 -20.17 3.99 59.59
N ALA A 58 -18.90 4.20 59.92
CA ALA A 58 -18.49 5.02 61.06
C ALA A 58 -18.94 6.49 60.95
N TYR A 59 -19.20 6.96 59.72
CA TYR A 59 -19.62 8.32 59.44
C TYR A 59 -21.13 8.43 59.15
N ARG A 60 -21.91 7.35 59.26
CA ARG A 60 -23.34 7.30 58.86
C ARG A 60 -24.15 8.48 59.39
N ARG A 61 -24.14 8.71 60.71
CA ARG A 61 -24.91 9.80 61.35
C ARG A 61 -24.43 11.19 60.90
N LYS A 62 -23.12 11.39 60.84
CA LYS A 62 -22.50 12.65 60.36
C LYS A 62 -22.88 12.95 58.91
N ILE A 63 -22.86 11.93 58.05
CA ILE A 63 -23.26 12.04 56.64
C ILE A 63 -24.75 12.38 56.53
N LEU A 64 -25.64 11.68 57.27
CA LEU A 64 -27.08 11.95 57.23
C LEU A 64 -27.42 13.37 57.73
N ASN A 65 -26.83 13.81 58.86
CA ASN A 65 -27.00 15.17 59.36
C ASN A 65 -26.52 16.22 58.34
N HIS A 66 -25.41 15.95 57.66
CA HIS A 66 -24.88 16.87 56.65
C HIS A 66 -25.78 16.94 55.42
N ILE A 67 -26.31 15.80 54.94
CA ILE A 67 -27.27 15.75 53.84
C ILE A 67 -28.59 16.45 54.22
N PHE A 68 -29.05 16.31 55.46
CA PHE A 68 -30.27 16.98 55.92
C PHE A 68 -30.14 18.51 55.93
N ASN A 69 -28.96 19.03 56.28
CA ASN A 69 -28.70 20.47 56.38
C ASN A 69 -28.27 21.13 55.06
N ASN A 70 -27.88 20.34 54.04
CA ASN A 70 -27.34 20.87 52.79
C ASN A 70 -28.01 20.23 51.58
N GLN A 71 -28.51 21.06 50.68
CA GLN A 71 -29.11 20.60 49.41
C GLN A 71 -28.10 19.88 48.50
N VAL A 72 -26.81 20.28 48.56
CA VAL A 72 -25.74 19.68 47.77
C VAL A 72 -24.58 19.26 48.67
N MET A 73 -24.09 18.04 48.50
CA MET A 73 -22.92 17.50 49.17
C MET A 73 -21.96 16.88 48.15
N THR A 74 -20.66 17.12 48.31
CA THR A 74 -19.63 16.34 47.61
C THR A 74 -18.97 15.36 48.57
N LEU A 75 -19.15 14.05 48.36
CA LEU A 75 -18.66 12.98 49.21
C LEU A 75 -17.42 12.31 48.59
N ILE A 76 -16.28 12.50 49.23
CA ILE A 76 -14.98 12.00 48.78
C ILE A 76 -14.59 10.79 49.61
N GLY A 77 -14.24 9.70 48.93
CA GLY A 77 -13.64 8.55 49.60
C GLY A 77 -13.15 7.54 48.59
N GLU A 78 -12.15 6.76 48.96
CA GLU A 78 -11.56 5.76 48.06
C GLU A 78 -12.58 4.70 47.64
N THR A 79 -12.36 4.03 46.50
CA THR A 79 -13.22 2.90 46.12
C THR A 79 -13.08 1.78 47.16
N GLY A 80 -14.20 1.13 47.52
CA GLY A 80 -14.21 0.10 48.58
C GLY A 80 -14.57 0.66 49.97
N SER A 81 -14.69 1.98 50.12
CA SER A 81 -15.15 2.59 51.38
C SER A 81 -16.62 2.31 51.74
N GLY A 82 -17.40 1.73 50.82
CA GLY A 82 -18.84 1.48 50.97
C GLY A 82 -19.74 2.58 50.44
N LYS A 83 -19.17 3.64 49.86
CA LYS A 83 -19.86 4.77 49.19
C LYS A 83 -21.13 4.36 48.44
N SER A 84 -20.98 3.62 47.34
CA SER A 84 -22.07 3.33 46.38
C SER A 84 -23.11 2.33 46.89
N THR A 85 -22.74 1.47 47.84
CA THR A 85 -23.62 0.42 48.38
C THR A 85 -24.36 0.88 49.63
N GLN A 86 -23.68 1.55 50.56
CA GLN A 86 -24.25 1.88 51.86
C GLN A 86 -25.03 3.20 51.86
N LEU A 87 -24.58 4.23 51.12
CA LEU A 87 -25.21 5.56 51.19
C LEU A 87 -26.69 5.54 50.78
N VAL A 88 -27.02 4.87 49.66
CA VAL A 88 -28.41 4.73 49.20
C VAL A 88 -29.29 4.05 50.24
N GLN A 89 -28.72 3.09 50.98
CA GLN A 89 -29.45 2.39 52.04
C GLN A 89 -29.57 3.26 53.29
N PHE A 90 -28.56 4.05 53.64
CA PHE A 90 -28.64 5.00 54.76
C PHE A 90 -29.76 6.02 54.55
N LEU A 91 -29.88 6.55 53.33
CA LEU A 91 -30.94 7.47 52.95
C LEU A 91 -32.32 6.80 53.02
N ALA A 92 -32.45 5.60 52.44
CA ALA A 92 -33.71 4.85 52.49
C ALA A 92 -34.12 4.48 53.92
N ASP A 93 -33.16 4.09 54.76
CA ASP A 93 -33.38 3.71 56.16
C ASP A 93 -33.78 4.91 57.02
N SER A 94 -33.20 6.09 56.79
CA SER A 94 -33.45 7.30 57.60
C SER A 94 -34.84 7.92 57.42
N GLY A 95 -35.56 7.53 56.36
CA GLY A 95 -36.84 8.16 56.00
C GLY A 95 -36.71 9.56 55.38
N LEU A 96 -35.49 10.10 55.22
CA LEU A 96 -35.25 11.42 54.63
C LEU A 96 -35.80 11.57 53.21
N ALA A 97 -35.85 10.48 52.43
CA ALA A 97 -36.40 10.47 51.08
C ALA A 97 -37.93 10.60 51.02
N ALA A 98 -38.63 10.50 52.17
CA ALA A 98 -40.09 10.46 52.26
C ALA A 98 -40.68 9.47 51.24
N ASN A 99 -41.62 9.92 50.40
CA ASN A 99 -42.23 9.09 49.36
C ASN A 99 -41.47 9.13 48.01
N GLY A 100 -40.43 9.96 47.89
CA GLY A 100 -39.67 10.07 46.65
C GLY A 100 -38.60 8.99 46.49
N SER A 101 -38.10 8.85 45.27
CA SER A 101 -37.07 7.89 44.90
C SER A 101 -35.66 8.42 45.13
N ILE A 102 -34.73 7.48 45.35
CA ILE A 102 -33.29 7.73 45.46
C ILE A 102 -32.65 7.18 44.19
N VAL A 103 -32.17 8.07 43.32
CA VAL A 103 -31.57 7.69 42.04
C VAL A 103 -30.05 7.80 42.14
N CYS A 104 -29.36 6.67 42.02
CA CYS A 104 -27.90 6.59 41.97
C CYS A 104 -27.43 6.33 40.54
N THR A 105 -26.68 7.26 39.96
CA THR A 105 -26.13 7.13 38.62
C THR A 105 -24.73 6.52 38.66
N GLN A 106 -24.41 5.78 37.60
CA GLN A 106 -23.10 5.21 37.34
C GLN A 106 -22.70 5.49 35.89
N PRO A 107 -21.43 5.78 35.60
CA PRO A 107 -20.99 5.97 34.21
C PRO A 107 -21.09 4.67 33.38
N ARG A 108 -21.08 3.50 34.02
CA ARG A 108 -20.99 2.19 33.35
C ARG A 108 -22.22 1.30 33.59
N LYS A 109 -22.76 0.71 32.52
CA LYS A 109 -23.89 -0.24 32.57
C LYS A 109 -23.65 -1.38 33.57
N ILE A 110 -22.47 -2.02 33.55
CA ILE A 110 -22.15 -3.14 34.45
C ILE A 110 -22.08 -2.73 35.93
N ALA A 111 -21.64 -1.50 36.23
CA ALA A 111 -21.59 -0.99 37.60
C ALA A 111 -23.00 -0.78 38.14
N ALA A 112 -23.89 -0.13 37.37
CA ALA A 112 -25.30 0.07 37.75
C ALA A 112 -26.00 -1.26 38.07
N THR A 113 -25.91 -2.25 37.17
CA THR A 113 -26.57 -3.55 37.37
C THR A 113 -25.96 -4.36 38.51
N SER A 114 -24.62 -4.37 38.65
CA SER A 114 -23.96 -5.13 39.72
C SER A 114 -24.18 -4.52 41.10
N LEU A 115 -24.20 -3.18 41.21
CA LEU A 115 -24.51 -2.47 42.45
C LEU A 115 -25.97 -2.67 42.87
N ALA A 116 -26.92 -2.58 41.95
CA ALA A 116 -28.32 -2.85 42.25
C ALA A 116 -28.51 -4.26 42.81
N ARG A 117 -27.97 -5.29 42.13
CA ARG A 117 -28.01 -6.68 42.61
C ARG A 117 -27.36 -6.81 43.99
N ARG A 118 -26.21 -6.15 44.20
CA ARG A 118 -25.51 -6.21 45.48
C ARG A 118 -26.31 -5.56 46.62
N VAL A 119 -26.93 -4.41 46.38
CA VAL A 119 -27.76 -3.72 47.38
C VAL A 119 -29.04 -4.51 47.65
N ASP A 120 -29.64 -5.12 46.64
CA ASP A 120 -30.78 -6.03 46.80
C ASP A 120 -30.41 -7.25 47.67
N GLU A 121 -29.27 -7.89 47.43
CA GLU A 121 -28.74 -8.98 48.26
C GLU A 121 -28.47 -8.54 49.72
N GLU A 122 -27.90 -7.35 49.92
CA GLU A 122 -27.60 -6.80 51.25
C GLU A 122 -28.86 -6.40 52.03
N SER A 123 -29.91 -5.97 51.32
CA SER A 123 -31.17 -5.49 51.88
C SER A 123 -32.32 -6.49 51.82
N ASN A 124 -32.04 -7.74 51.43
CA ASN A 124 -33.04 -8.81 51.35
C ASN A 124 -33.88 -8.89 52.65
N GLY A 125 -35.21 -8.85 52.51
CA GLY A 125 -36.17 -8.85 53.61
C GLY A 125 -36.28 -7.55 54.43
N CYS A 126 -35.49 -6.51 54.13
CA CYS A 126 -35.61 -5.19 54.79
C CYS A 126 -36.61 -4.27 54.08
N TYR A 127 -36.82 -4.48 52.78
CA TYR A 127 -37.73 -3.71 51.93
C TYR A 127 -38.75 -4.65 51.26
N LYS A 128 -39.79 -4.08 50.64
CA LYS A 128 -40.73 -4.83 49.80
C LYS A 128 -40.01 -5.38 48.56
N ASP A 129 -40.56 -6.42 47.94
CA ASP A 129 -40.02 -6.95 46.69
C ASP A 129 -39.95 -5.85 45.61
N ASN A 130 -38.90 -5.89 44.78
CA ASN A 130 -38.62 -4.90 43.72
C ASN A 130 -38.43 -3.46 44.21
N PHE A 131 -37.96 -3.27 45.46
CA PHE A 131 -37.62 -1.95 45.98
C PHE A 131 -36.31 -1.39 45.38
N VAL A 132 -35.40 -2.26 44.96
CA VAL A 132 -34.14 -1.91 44.30
C VAL A 132 -34.26 -2.26 42.82
N LEU A 133 -34.16 -1.25 41.95
CA LEU A 133 -34.27 -1.42 40.50
C LEU A 133 -32.99 -1.00 39.79
N SER A 134 -32.77 -1.54 38.59
CA SER A 134 -31.67 -1.12 37.72
C SER A 134 -32.09 -0.86 36.30
N TYR A 135 -31.64 0.26 35.73
CA TYR A 135 -31.93 0.66 34.35
C TYR A 135 -30.65 1.10 33.63
N SER A 136 -30.25 0.33 32.62
CA SER A 136 -28.99 0.57 31.90
C SER A 136 -29.14 1.43 30.63
N THR A 137 -30.34 1.42 30.02
CA THR A 137 -30.60 2.06 28.73
C THR A 137 -31.78 3.03 28.76
N PHE A 138 -32.87 2.66 29.41
CA PHE A 138 -34.08 3.48 29.47
C PHE A 138 -34.72 3.42 30.86
N LEU A 139 -35.16 4.57 31.38
CA LEU A 139 -35.86 4.69 32.65
C LEU A 139 -37.35 4.95 32.39
N ASN A 140 -38.20 4.03 32.83
CA ASN A 140 -39.64 4.19 32.69
C ASN A 140 -40.19 5.09 33.80
N SER A 141 -40.79 6.24 33.45
CA SER A 141 -41.34 7.20 34.42
C SER A 141 -42.46 6.62 35.29
N GLN A 142 -43.12 5.54 34.83
CA GLN A 142 -44.18 4.87 35.60
C GLN A 142 -43.66 4.07 36.81
N ASP A 143 -42.34 3.87 36.93
CA ASP A 143 -41.75 3.00 37.95
C ASP A 143 -41.20 3.75 39.20
N LEU A 144 -41.33 5.08 39.27
CA LEU A 144 -40.64 5.99 40.22
C LEU A 144 -41.25 6.11 41.65
N ASN A 145 -42.01 5.13 42.14
CA ASN A 145 -42.64 5.22 43.47
C ASN A 145 -41.78 4.60 44.59
N SER A 146 -41.19 5.44 45.46
CA SER A 146 -40.49 5.10 46.71
C SER A 146 -39.50 3.92 46.60
N LYS A 147 -38.47 4.05 45.75
CA LYS A 147 -37.49 2.99 45.45
C LYS A 147 -36.06 3.51 45.39
N ILE A 148 -35.10 2.59 45.55
CA ILE A 148 -33.69 2.83 45.20
C ILE A 148 -33.51 2.43 43.73
N ILE A 149 -33.03 3.35 42.92
CA ILE A 149 -32.86 3.14 41.48
C ILE A 149 -31.41 3.35 41.12
N PHE A 150 -30.77 2.32 40.57
CA PHE A 150 -29.46 2.44 39.94
C PHE A 150 -29.62 2.60 38.44
N CYS A 151 -29.02 3.62 37.86
CA CYS A 151 -29.07 3.81 36.41
C CYS A 151 -27.76 4.34 35.84
N THR A 152 -27.66 4.40 34.53
CA THR A 152 -26.53 5.07 33.89
C THR A 152 -26.72 6.57 33.84
N ASP A 153 -25.63 7.34 33.83
CA ASP A 153 -25.69 8.81 33.70
C ASP A 153 -26.49 9.24 32.46
N SER A 154 -26.33 8.52 31.34
CA SER A 154 -27.09 8.75 30.11
C SER A 154 -28.59 8.50 30.26
N CYS A 155 -28.97 7.51 31.09
CA CYS A 155 -30.36 7.12 31.31
C CYS A 155 -31.10 8.21 32.11
N LEU A 156 -30.49 8.68 33.21
CA LEU A 156 -31.07 9.79 33.97
C LEU A 156 -31.05 11.10 33.17
N LEU A 157 -29.96 11.40 32.47
CA LEU A 157 -29.87 12.58 31.60
C LEU A 157 -31.01 12.58 30.59
N HIS A 158 -31.26 11.46 29.91
CA HIS A 158 -32.35 11.35 28.95
C HIS A 158 -33.74 11.53 29.59
N HIS A 159 -33.96 10.95 30.77
CA HIS A 159 -35.18 11.20 31.56
C HIS A 159 -35.35 12.69 31.89
N CYS A 160 -34.31 13.38 32.38
CA CYS A 160 -34.31 14.83 32.65
C CYS A 160 -34.60 15.69 31.42
N MET A 161 -34.33 15.18 30.21
CA MET A 161 -34.59 15.90 28.96
C MET A 161 -36.04 15.73 28.47
N ASN A 162 -36.68 14.60 28.80
CA ASN A 162 -38.07 14.33 28.46
C ASN A 162 -39.05 14.85 29.54
N ASP A 163 -38.67 14.75 30.81
CA ASP A 163 -39.45 15.23 31.95
C ASP A 163 -38.72 16.40 32.63
N THR A 164 -39.35 17.58 32.62
CA THR A 164 -38.77 18.79 33.17
C THR A 164 -38.89 18.92 34.69
N GLY A 165 -39.74 18.11 35.33
CA GLY A 165 -40.08 18.27 36.75
C GLY A 165 -39.19 17.50 37.72
N LEU A 166 -38.67 16.34 37.30
CA LEU A 166 -38.09 15.32 38.21
C LEU A 166 -39.05 14.98 39.36
N ASP A 167 -40.34 14.94 39.05
CA ASP A 167 -41.39 14.69 40.03
C ASP A 167 -41.26 13.26 40.56
N GLY A 168 -41.34 13.11 41.89
CA GLY A 168 -41.15 11.81 42.55
C GLY A 168 -39.68 11.40 42.80
N ILE A 169 -38.69 12.24 42.49
CA ILE A 169 -37.29 12.03 42.90
C ILE A 169 -36.94 13.01 44.04
N SER A 170 -36.42 12.49 45.15
CA SER A 170 -35.96 13.30 46.30
C SER A 170 -34.44 13.44 46.33
N TYR A 171 -33.72 12.38 45.97
CA TYR A 171 -32.26 12.33 46.01
C TYR A 171 -31.69 11.86 44.69
N ILE A 172 -30.76 12.64 44.14
CA ILE A 172 -29.90 12.22 43.04
C ILE A 172 -28.48 12.06 43.56
N ILE A 173 -27.91 10.89 43.33
CA ILE A 173 -26.53 10.57 43.66
C ILE A 173 -25.79 10.36 42.35
N VAL A 174 -24.80 11.20 42.07
CA VAL A 174 -23.92 11.06 40.91
C VAL A 174 -22.63 10.42 41.39
N ASP A 175 -22.46 9.13 41.14
CA ASP A 175 -21.30 8.37 41.60
C ASP A 175 -20.20 8.25 40.55
N GLU A 176 -18.98 7.98 41.02
CA GLU A 176 -17.75 7.96 40.21
C GLU A 176 -17.57 9.24 39.38
N ALA A 177 -17.96 10.40 39.91
CA ALA A 177 -17.96 11.68 39.18
C ALA A 177 -16.55 12.11 38.70
N HIS A 178 -15.50 11.50 39.25
CA HIS A 178 -14.11 11.67 38.81
C HIS A 178 -13.81 11.07 37.42
N GLU A 179 -14.66 10.18 36.87
CA GLU A 179 -14.52 9.73 35.48
C GLU A 179 -14.81 10.86 34.48
N ARG A 180 -15.50 11.95 34.92
CA ARG A 180 -15.78 13.17 34.16
C ARG A 180 -16.25 12.88 32.73
N SER A 181 -17.21 11.95 32.61
CA SER A 181 -17.80 11.58 31.32
C SER A 181 -18.67 12.71 30.78
N LEU A 182 -18.87 12.72 29.46
CA LEU A 182 -19.70 13.72 28.80
C LEU A 182 -21.14 13.73 29.37
N ASN A 183 -21.71 12.55 29.64
CA ASN A 183 -23.07 12.46 30.18
C ASN A 183 -23.13 12.96 31.62
N THR A 184 -22.11 12.66 32.44
CA THR A 184 -22.03 13.11 33.83
C THR A 184 -21.99 14.64 33.89
N ASP A 185 -21.12 15.29 33.12
CA ASP A 185 -20.97 16.75 33.12
C ASP A 185 -22.26 17.45 32.65
N LEU A 186 -22.91 16.94 31.61
CA LEU A 186 -24.20 17.47 31.12
C LEU A 186 -25.34 17.26 32.13
N LEU A 187 -25.38 16.12 32.80
CA LEU A 187 -26.34 15.82 33.85
C LEU A 187 -26.16 16.75 35.06
N LEU A 188 -24.92 16.96 35.51
CA LEU A 188 -24.62 17.87 36.62
C LEU A 188 -25.04 19.31 36.31
N ALA A 189 -24.77 19.79 35.10
CA ALA A 189 -25.21 21.12 34.67
C ALA A 189 -26.73 21.26 34.61
N LEU A 190 -27.44 20.20 34.22
CA LEU A 190 -28.90 20.17 34.28
C LEU A 190 -29.46 20.20 35.68
N ILE A 191 -28.92 19.35 36.56
CA ILE A 191 -29.36 19.28 37.95
C ILE A 191 -29.08 20.62 38.64
N LYS A 192 -27.94 21.26 38.38
CA LYS A 192 -27.62 22.59 38.94
C LYS A 192 -28.71 23.61 38.68
N LYS A 193 -29.24 23.66 37.45
CA LYS A 193 -30.37 24.53 37.10
C LYS A 193 -31.65 24.13 37.83
N LYS A 194 -31.91 22.82 37.96
CA LYS A 194 -33.12 22.27 38.61
C LYS A 194 -33.13 22.43 40.13
N LEU A 195 -31.97 22.41 40.79
CA LEU A 195 -31.85 22.65 42.23
C LEU A 195 -32.38 24.03 42.64
N LEU A 196 -32.33 25.02 41.73
CA LEU A 196 -32.92 26.35 41.95
C LEU A 196 -34.45 26.33 41.88
N ASP A 197 -35.03 25.43 41.06
CA ASP A 197 -36.48 25.29 40.88
C ASP A 197 -37.10 24.34 41.95
N ARG A 198 -36.34 23.36 42.45
CA ARG A 198 -36.77 22.30 43.37
C ARG A 198 -35.90 22.28 44.63
N LEU A 199 -36.30 23.03 45.66
CA LEU A 199 -35.59 23.10 46.95
C LEU A 199 -35.66 21.79 47.75
N ASP A 200 -36.62 20.93 47.45
CA ASP A 200 -36.78 19.60 48.04
C ASP A 200 -35.84 18.54 47.40
N LEU A 201 -35.32 18.80 46.21
CA LEU A 201 -34.38 17.92 45.53
C LEU A 201 -32.97 18.09 46.10
N HIS A 202 -32.35 16.98 46.47
CA HIS A 202 -30.98 16.94 46.99
C HIS A 202 -30.03 16.25 46.01
N LEU A 203 -28.81 16.78 45.89
CA LEU A 203 -27.75 16.26 45.04
C LEU A 203 -26.55 15.81 45.89
N ILE A 204 -26.10 14.57 45.67
CA ILE A 204 -24.87 14.05 46.28
C ILE A 204 -23.90 13.64 45.18
N ILE A 205 -22.72 14.24 45.17
CA ILE A 205 -21.68 13.99 44.17
C ILE A 205 -20.60 13.13 44.82
N MET A 206 -20.44 11.90 44.35
CA MET A 206 -19.48 10.95 44.94
C MET A 206 -18.25 10.81 44.07
N SER A 207 -17.08 10.96 44.69
CA SER A 207 -15.79 10.94 44.01
C SER A 207 -14.75 10.14 44.79
N ALA A 208 -13.77 9.59 44.07
CA ALA A 208 -12.61 8.90 44.65
C ALA A 208 -11.36 9.79 44.70
N THR A 209 -11.39 10.99 44.11
CA THR A 209 -10.21 11.85 43.93
C THR A 209 -10.39 13.24 44.54
N ALA A 210 -9.28 13.91 44.81
CA ALA A 210 -9.24 15.29 45.31
C ALA A 210 -9.75 16.36 44.31
N ASP A 211 -9.92 16.04 43.01
CA ASP A 211 -10.53 16.95 42.01
C ASP A 211 -12.02 17.28 42.28
N ALA A 212 -12.55 16.75 43.38
CA ALA A 212 -13.85 17.09 43.92
C ALA A 212 -13.99 18.56 44.34
N ASP A 213 -12.88 19.25 44.61
CA ASP A 213 -12.91 20.69 44.96
C ASP A 213 -13.48 21.54 43.81
N LYS A 214 -13.16 21.20 42.55
CA LYS A 214 -13.75 21.89 41.39
C LYS A 214 -15.26 21.66 41.28
N LEU A 215 -15.72 20.46 41.60
CA LEU A 215 -17.15 20.14 41.61
C LEU A 215 -17.84 20.89 42.74
N ALA A 216 -17.22 20.98 43.92
CA ALA A 216 -17.72 21.78 45.02
C ALA A 216 -17.85 23.27 44.67
N ASP A 217 -16.81 23.86 44.08
CA ASP A 217 -16.81 25.24 43.59
C ASP A 217 -17.90 25.47 42.54
N TYR A 218 -18.05 24.53 41.60
CA TYR A 218 -19.08 24.58 40.57
C TYR A 218 -20.49 24.59 41.16
N PHE A 219 -20.74 23.88 42.26
CA PHE A 219 -22.01 23.88 42.99
C PHE A 219 -22.02 24.88 44.16
N TYR A 220 -21.67 26.13 43.86
CA TYR A 220 -21.75 27.27 44.78
C TYR A 220 -20.86 27.13 46.05
N GLY A 221 -19.73 26.42 45.94
CA GLY A 221 -18.84 26.16 47.06
C GLY A 221 -19.42 25.20 48.09
N CYS A 222 -20.17 24.18 47.65
CA CYS A 222 -20.80 23.21 48.56
C CYS A 222 -19.75 22.48 49.42
N GLN A 223 -20.12 22.09 50.65
CA GLN A 223 -19.16 21.44 51.54
C GLN A 223 -18.73 20.05 51.05
N THR A 224 -17.44 19.76 51.17
CA THR A 224 -16.83 18.46 50.88
C THR A 224 -16.77 17.61 52.14
N PHE A 225 -17.25 16.37 52.07
CA PHE A 225 -17.17 15.41 53.17
C PHE A 225 -16.18 14.30 52.82
N HIS A 226 -15.15 14.10 53.65
CA HIS A 226 -14.11 13.11 53.41
C HIS A 226 -14.30 11.87 54.28
N VAL A 227 -14.48 10.72 53.64
CA VAL A 227 -14.43 9.40 54.29
C VAL A 227 -13.03 8.84 54.12
N LYS A 228 -12.26 8.83 55.22
CA LYS A 228 -10.94 8.19 55.23
C LYS A 228 -11.10 6.69 54.92
N GLY A 229 -10.41 6.23 53.88
CA GLY A 229 -10.43 4.84 53.44
C GLY A 229 -9.73 3.88 54.41
N ARG A 230 -9.82 2.58 54.11
CA ARG A 230 -9.14 1.47 54.82
C ARG A 230 -8.24 0.68 53.85
N ASN A 231 -7.66 1.36 52.87
CA ASN A 231 -6.72 0.69 51.96
C ASN A 231 -5.51 0.22 52.77
N PHE A 232 -5.10 -1.02 52.53
CA PHE A 232 -3.85 -1.54 53.05
C PHE A 232 -2.69 -0.84 52.31
N PRO A 233 -1.52 -0.70 52.95
CA PRO A 233 -0.37 -0.05 52.32
C PRO A 233 0.02 -0.76 51.02
N VAL A 234 0.31 0.03 49.99
CA VAL A 234 0.82 -0.45 48.69
C VAL A 234 2.24 0.08 48.51
N GLU A 235 3.20 -0.83 48.38
CA GLU A 235 4.59 -0.50 48.06
C GLU A 235 4.69 -0.10 46.57
N ILE A 236 5.24 1.07 46.27
CA ILE A 236 5.41 1.57 44.90
C ILE A 236 6.85 1.36 44.46
N ASN A 237 7.04 0.57 43.40
CA ASN A 237 8.34 0.28 42.81
C ASN A 237 8.41 0.85 41.40
N TYR A 238 9.33 1.79 41.16
CA TYR A 238 9.59 2.37 39.84
C TYR A 238 10.67 1.56 39.11
N VAL A 239 10.30 0.92 38.00
CA VAL A 239 11.14 -0.02 37.23
C VAL A 239 11.14 0.39 35.75
N PRO A 240 11.80 1.50 35.38
CA PRO A 240 11.83 1.97 33.99
C PRO A 240 12.57 1.02 33.03
N ASP A 241 13.53 0.23 33.55
CA ASP A 241 14.31 -0.74 32.76
C ASP A 241 14.15 -2.15 33.35
N VAL A 242 13.32 -3.00 32.74
CA VAL A 242 13.14 -4.41 33.14
C VAL A 242 14.30 -5.31 32.64
N SER A 243 15.43 -4.71 32.23
CA SER A 243 16.62 -5.38 31.67
C SER A 243 17.75 -5.60 32.69
N VAL A 244 17.65 -5.02 33.90
CA VAL A 244 18.69 -5.09 34.92
C VAL A 244 18.18 -5.90 36.11
N GLU A 245 18.11 -7.22 35.96
CA GLU A 245 18.36 -8.20 37.04
C GLU A 245 18.03 -9.62 36.55
N GLY A 246 19.08 -10.35 36.12
CA GLY A 246 19.02 -11.79 35.91
C GLY A 246 19.50 -12.26 34.54
N SER A 247 20.75 -12.71 34.49
CA SER A 247 21.42 -13.45 33.39
C SER A 247 22.14 -12.59 32.35
N SER A 248 23.40 -12.29 32.65
CA SER A 248 24.46 -12.13 31.65
C SER A 248 24.48 -13.35 30.73
N ASN A 249 23.88 -13.24 29.53
CA ASN A 249 24.27 -13.88 28.26
C ASN A 249 23.10 -13.84 27.26
N ALA A 250 22.96 -12.75 26.51
CA ALA A 250 22.42 -12.79 25.15
C ALA A 250 22.91 -11.56 24.36
N VAL A 251 23.54 -11.85 23.23
CA VAL A 251 24.14 -10.93 22.26
C VAL A 251 23.07 -10.03 21.63
N PRO A 252 23.34 -8.74 21.32
CA PRO A 252 22.46 -7.93 20.50
C PRO A 252 22.58 -8.42 19.05
N ASN A 253 21.56 -9.10 18.53
CA ASN A 253 21.54 -9.43 17.11
C ASN A 253 20.19 -9.15 16.45
N SER A 254 20.29 -8.21 15.51
CA SER A 254 19.52 -8.02 14.28
C SER A 254 17.99 -7.97 14.33
N MET A 255 17.50 -6.84 13.82
CA MET A 255 16.26 -6.67 13.07
C MET A 255 15.72 -7.99 12.47
N CYS A 256 14.56 -8.41 12.93
CA CYS A 256 13.63 -9.21 12.14
C CYS A 256 12.21 -8.70 12.38
N ASP A 257 11.65 -8.08 11.34
CA ASP A 257 10.23 -7.78 11.19
C ASP A 257 9.41 -9.07 11.25
N ALA A 258 8.42 -9.14 12.16
CA ALA A 258 7.18 -9.92 12.00
C ALA A 258 6.14 -9.78 13.14
N CYS A 259 6.38 -9.02 14.22
CA CYS A 259 5.34 -8.73 15.22
C CYS A 259 5.39 -7.26 15.67
N ALA A 260 4.44 -6.47 15.19
CA ALA A 260 4.32 -5.03 15.43
C ALA A 260 3.81 -4.72 16.86
N THR A 261 4.47 -5.23 17.89
CA THR A 261 4.09 -5.02 19.29
C THR A 261 5.09 -4.08 19.96
N ALA A 262 4.62 -3.02 20.61
CA ALA A 262 5.47 -2.01 21.23
C ALA A 262 6.33 -2.61 22.36
N SER A 263 7.56 -2.10 22.54
CA SER A 263 8.55 -2.63 23.52
C SER A 263 7.97 -2.80 24.93
N TYR A 264 7.18 -1.83 25.41
CA TYR A 264 6.61 -1.86 26.77
C TYR A 264 5.67 -3.05 27.02
N VAL A 265 5.06 -3.63 25.99
CA VAL A 265 4.14 -4.78 26.15
C VAL A 265 4.93 -6.01 26.57
N ASN A 266 6.13 -6.20 25.98
CA ASN A 266 7.06 -7.24 26.39
C ASN A 266 7.55 -7.03 27.83
N ASP A 267 7.82 -5.79 28.20
CA ASP A 267 8.28 -5.43 29.55
C ASP A 267 7.20 -5.72 30.61
N VAL A 268 5.92 -5.46 30.31
CA VAL A 268 4.79 -5.86 31.15
C VAL A 268 4.74 -7.38 31.33
N VAL A 269 4.80 -8.16 30.26
CA VAL A 269 4.77 -9.64 30.33
C VAL A 269 5.99 -10.18 31.11
N ARG A 270 7.17 -9.58 30.92
CA ARG A 270 8.38 -9.93 31.67
C ARG A 270 8.20 -9.64 33.15
N MET A 271 7.72 -8.45 33.53
CA MET A 271 7.48 -8.10 34.93
C MET A 271 6.44 -9.02 35.58
N VAL A 272 5.36 -9.35 34.87
CA VAL A 272 4.37 -10.35 35.34
C VAL A 272 5.02 -11.71 35.58
N SER A 273 5.97 -12.12 34.74
CA SER A 273 6.72 -13.37 34.90
C SER A 273 7.66 -13.35 36.10
N ILE A 274 8.30 -12.21 36.38
CA ILE A 274 9.13 -12.01 37.58
C ILE A 274 8.26 -12.11 38.83
N ILE A 275 7.12 -11.40 38.86
CA ILE A 275 6.17 -11.44 39.98
C ILE A 275 5.64 -12.86 40.20
N HIS A 276 5.23 -13.55 39.13
CA HIS A 276 4.68 -14.92 39.21
C HIS A 276 5.67 -15.90 39.86
N LYS A 277 6.98 -15.74 39.60
CA LYS A 277 8.03 -16.63 40.13
C LYS A 277 8.51 -16.25 41.53
N ASN A 278 8.62 -14.96 41.83
CA ASN A 278 9.36 -14.49 42.99
C ASN A 278 8.47 -14.00 44.14
N GLU A 279 7.26 -13.52 43.85
CA GLU A 279 6.36 -12.98 44.87
C GLU A 279 5.43 -14.06 45.44
N GLU A 280 4.90 -13.84 46.64
CA GLU A 280 3.96 -14.74 47.33
C GLU A 280 2.60 -14.83 46.63
N GLU A 281 1.70 -15.69 47.12
CA GLU A 281 0.31 -15.79 46.62
C GLU A 281 -0.40 -14.42 46.54
N GLY A 282 -1.17 -14.25 45.47
CA GLY A 282 -1.88 -13.04 45.13
C GLY A 282 -2.08 -12.89 43.63
N ALA A 283 -3.22 -12.35 43.21
CA ALA A 283 -3.50 -12.12 41.80
C ALA A 283 -2.72 -10.90 41.28
N VAL A 284 -2.35 -10.97 39.99
CA VAL A 284 -1.63 -9.92 39.28
C VAL A 284 -2.59 -9.20 38.33
N LEU A 285 -2.59 -7.86 38.38
CA LEU A 285 -3.35 -7.01 37.47
C LEU A 285 -2.38 -6.13 36.65
N ALA A 286 -2.32 -6.34 35.34
CA ALA A 286 -1.35 -5.70 34.46
C ALA A 286 -2.05 -4.79 33.43
N PHE A 287 -1.67 -3.52 33.37
CA PHE A 287 -2.29 -2.50 32.50
C PHE A 287 -1.56 -2.35 31.16
N LEU A 288 -2.31 -2.54 30.07
CA LEU A 288 -1.93 -2.37 28.68
C LEU A 288 -2.91 -1.42 27.98
N THR A 289 -2.60 -0.99 26.76
CA THR A 289 -3.34 0.12 26.14
C THR A 289 -4.46 -0.33 25.20
N SER A 290 -4.36 -1.52 24.60
CA SER A 290 -5.30 -1.98 23.58
C SER A 290 -5.68 -3.45 23.70
N GLN A 291 -6.80 -3.82 23.06
CA GLN A 291 -7.26 -5.22 22.96
C GLN A 291 -6.16 -6.12 22.38
N LEU A 292 -5.53 -5.69 21.28
CA LEU A 292 -4.52 -6.49 20.60
C LEU A 292 -3.34 -6.79 21.52
N GLU A 293 -2.90 -5.81 22.31
CA GLU A 293 -1.83 -5.99 23.29
C GLU A 293 -2.25 -6.93 24.43
N VAL A 294 -3.48 -6.79 24.93
CA VAL A 294 -4.02 -7.65 25.99
C VAL A 294 -4.12 -9.11 25.52
N GLU A 295 -4.71 -9.36 24.36
CA GLU A 295 -4.84 -10.70 23.79
C GLU A 295 -3.47 -11.31 23.49
N TRP A 296 -2.56 -10.52 22.89
CA TRP A 296 -1.18 -10.95 22.65
C TRP A 296 -0.44 -11.29 23.95
N ALA A 297 -0.56 -10.47 25.00
CA ALA A 297 0.06 -10.76 26.30
C ALA A 297 -0.52 -12.03 26.95
N CYS A 298 -1.82 -12.28 26.78
CA CYS A 298 -2.44 -13.52 27.23
C CYS A 298 -1.90 -14.76 26.51
N GLU A 299 -1.63 -14.66 25.21
CA GLU A 299 -1.07 -15.77 24.41
C GLU A 299 0.42 -16.00 24.70
N ASN A 300 1.18 -14.95 25.02
CA ASN A 300 2.63 -15.01 25.25
C ASN A 300 3.02 -15.30 26.70
N PHE A 301 2.06 -15.38 27.62
CA PHE A 301 2.29 -15.85 28.99
C PHE A 301 1.67 -17.24 29.16
N SER A 302 2.48 -18.26 29.44
CA SER A 302 1.99 -19.62 29.73
C SER A 302 2.77 -20.25 30.88
N ASP A 303 2.04 -20.68 31.91
CA ASP A 303 2.53 -21.45 33.05
C ASP A 303 1.40 -22.33 33.60
N ALA A 304 1.69 -23.58 33.96
CA ALA A 304 0.68 -24.54 34.41
C ALA A 304 0.01 -24.12 35.74
N SER A 305 0.72 -23.36 36.58
CA SER A 305 0.28 -22.86 37.88
C SER A 305 -0.45 -21.51 37.80
N ALA A 306 -0.68 -20.97 36.60
CA ALA A 306 -1.37 -19.70 36.40
C ALA A 306 -2.69 -19.86 35.62
N VAL A 307 -3.61 -18.92 35.82
CA VAL A 307 -4.80 -18.72 35.00
C VAL A 307 -4.74 -17.31 34.43
N VAL A 308 -4.53 -17.23 33.12
CA VAL A 308 -4.41 -15.98 32.39
C VAL A 308 -5.77 -15.55 31.85
N LEU A 309 -6.17 -14.31 32.13
CA LEU A 309 -7.48 -13.77 31.77
C LEU A 309 -7.33 -12.38 31.11
N PRO A 310 -7.97 -12.14 29.96
CA PRO A 310 -8.05 -10.81 29.36
C PRO A 310 -9.16 -9.98 30.02
N MET A 311 -8.98 -8.66 30.09
CA MET A 311 -10.01 -7.70 30.53
C MET A 311 -9.97 -6.40 29.71
N HIS A 312 -10.81 -6.32 28.68
CA HIS A 312 -10.97 -5.12 27.85
C HIS A 312 -12.44 -4.95 27.41
N GLY A 313 -12.82 -3.72 27.03
CA GLY A 313 -14.21 -3.33 26.76
C GLY A 313 -14.90 -4.01 25.56
N LYS A 314 -14.23 -4.92 24.85
CA LYS A 314 -14.84 -5.72 23.75
C LYS A 314 -15.18 -7.16 24.14
N LEU A 315 -14.92 -7.57 25.39
CA LEU A 315 -15.31 -8.88 25.90
C LEU A 315 -16.82 -8.92 26.19
N SER A 316 -17.44 -10.08 26.01
CA SER A 316 -18.83 -10.31 26.42
C SER A 316 -18.97 -10.30 27.95
N HIS A 317 -20.18 -10.06 28.45
CA HIS A 317 -20.45 -10.05 29.89
C HIS A 317 -20.03 -11.36 30.59
N VAL A 318 -20.24 -12.51 29.93
CA VAL A 318 -19.84 -13.82 30.44
C VAL A 318 -18.32 -13.94 30.55
N GLU A 319 -17.58 -13.43 29.56
CA GLU A 319 -16.11 -13.44 29.57
C GLU A 319 -15.55 -12.49 30.64
N GLN A 320 -16.07 -11.27 30.74
CA GLN A 320 -15.69 -10.31 31.79
C GLN A 320 -15.94 -10.90 33.18
N SER A 321 -17.04 -11.64 33.36
CA SER A 321 -17.39 -12.26 34.63
C SER A 321 -16.37 -13.30 35.12
N ARG A 322 -15.51 -13.82 34.23
CA ARG A 322 -14.47 -14.81 34.61
C ARG A 322 -13.43 -14.24 35.57
N VAL A 323 -13.14 -12.94 35.49
CA VAL A 323 -12.14 -12.30 36.37
C VAL A 323 -12.55 -12.32 37.84
N PHE A 324 -13.86 -12.41 38.13
CA PHE A 324 -14.39 -12.48 39.49
C PHE A 324 -14.42 -13.90 40.08
N ARG A 325 -14.11 -14.94 39.30
CA ARG A 325 -14.05 -16.31 39.79
C ARG A 325 -12.77 -16.55 40.58
N SER A 326 -12.84 -17.43 41.58
CA SER A 326 -11.66 -17.92 42.31
C SER A 326 -11.12 -19.18 41.63
N TYR A 327 -9.80 -19.30 41.59
CA TYR A 327 -9.09 -20.40 40.91
C TYR A 327 -8.14 -21.06 41.93
N PRO A 328 -8.60 -22.09 42.68
CA PRO A 328 -7.81 -22.69 43.75
C PRO A 328 -6.50 -23.31 43.23
N GLY A 329 -5.40 -23.09 43.93
CA GLY A 329 -4.09 -23.65 43.59
C GLY A 329 -3.45 -23.08 42.32
N LYS A 330 -4.00 -22.00 41.74
CA LYS A 330 -3.41 -21.30 40.60
C LYS A 330 -3.40 -19.79 40.79
N ARG A 331 -2.32 -19.13 40.40
CA ARG A 331 -2.24 -17.67 40.40
C ARG A 331 -3.09 -17.08 39.27
N LYS A 332 -3.97 -16.16 39.60
CA LYS A 332 -4.77 -15.42 38.62
C LYS A 332 -3.98 -14.23 38.08
N ILE A 333 -3.83 -14.16 36.76
CA ILE A 333 -3.09 -13.11 36.07
C ILE A 333 -4.03 -12.45 35.06
N ILE A 334 -4.23 -11.15 35.22
CA ILE A 334 -5.22 -10.39 34.46
C ILE A 334 -4.50 -9.30 33.66
N PHE A 335 -4.49 -9.44 32.34
CA PHE A 335 -4.05 -8.38 31.44
C PHE A 335 -5.26 -7.52 31.09
N CYS A 336 -5.16 -6.22 31.29
CA CYS A 336 -6.31 -5.32 31.22
C CYS A 336 -6.00 -3.98 30.56
N THR A 337 -7.06 -3.34 30.06
CA THR A 337 -7.04 -1.91 29.70
C THR A 337 -7.44 -1.06 30.92
N ASN A 338 -7.56 0.27 30.74
CA ASN A 338 -8.11 1.18 31.75
C ASN A 338 -9.53 0.80 32.24
N MET A 339 -10.20 -0.16 31.61
CA MET A 339 -11.45 -0.76 32.12
C MET A 339 -11.33 -1.25 33.58
N ALA A 340 -10.17 -1.80 33.97
CA ALA A 340 -9.93 -2.29 35.33
C ALA A 340 -9.34 -1.22 36.27
N GLU A 341 -9.34 0.05 35.88
CA GLU A 341 -8.82 1.18 36.68
C GLU A 341 -9.79 1.61 37.78
N THR A 342 -11.06 1.82 37.42
CA THR A 342 -12.15 2.29 38.30
C THR A 342 -13.33 1.31 38.36
N SER A 343 -14.29 1.54 39.26
CA SER A 343 -15.61 0.88 39.35
C SER A 343 -15.73 -0.66 39.53
N LEU A 344 -14.67 -1.47 39.37
CA LEU A 344 -14.70 -2.93 39.59
C LEU A 344 -13.74 -3.40 40.70
N THR A 345 -14.24 -4.13 41.68
CA THR A 345 -13.40 -4.74 42.73
C THR A 345 -13.15 -6.21 42.39
N ILE A 346 -11.96 -6.51 41.88
CA ILE A 346 -11.50 -7.88 41.65
C ILE A 346 -10.88 -8.40 42.95
N LYS A 347 -11.45 -9.47 43.51
CA LYS A 347 -10.92 -10.09 44.73
C LYS A 347 -9.54 -10.71 44.47
N GLU A 348 -8.69 -10.72 45.50
CA GLU A 348 -7.36 -11.36 45.55
C GLU A 348 -6.22 -10.60 44.85
N VAL A 349 -6.46 -9.42 44.27
CA VAL A 349 -5.38 -8.63 43.64
C VAL A 349 -4.43 -8.10 44.70
N LYS A 350 -3.15 -8.51 44.61
CA LYS A 350 -2.05 -8.09 45.49
C LYS A 350 -0.94 -7.38 44.73
N TYR A 351 -0.82 -7.64 43.43
CA TYR A 351 0.24 -7.07 42.59
C TYR A 351 -0.35 -6.32 41.39
N VAL A 352 0.13 -5.11 41.14
CA VAL A 352 -0.23 -4.30 39.98
C VAL A 352 1.02 -4.05 39.12
N VAL A 353 0.90 -4.20 37.81
CA VAL A 353 1.91 -3.78 36.84
C VAL A 353 1.33 -2.66 36.01
N ASP A 354 1.90 -1.46 36.11
CA ASP A 354 1.43 -0.26 35.44
C ASP A 354 2.42 0.22 34.37
N SER A 355 2.00 0.16 33.10
CA SER A 355 2.78 0.68 31.98
C SER A 355 2.81 2.22 31.93
N GLY A 356 1.92 2.91 32.67
CA GLY A 356 1.82 4.37 32.64
C GLY A 356 1.13 4.92 31.38
N LEU A 357 0.61 4.04 30.52
CA LEU A 357 0.03 4.41 29.23
C LEU A 357 -1.47 4.06 29.17
N ALA A 358 -2.19 4.82 28.35
CA ALA A 358 -3.56 4.52 27.94
C ALA A 358 -3.79 4.99 26.50
N LYS A 359 -4.63 4.25 25.76
CA LYS A 359 -5.05 4.65 24.41
C LYS A 359 -6.37 5.39 24.51
N GLU A 360 -6.37 6.66 24.15
CA GLU A 360 -7.55 7.53 24.22
C GLU A 360 -7.93 8.03 22.82
N SER A 361 -9.24 8.19 22.59
CA SER A 361 -9.77 8.88 21.40
C SER A 361 -9.78 10.38 21.65
N ARG A 362 -9.23 11.16 20.73
CA ARG A 362 -9.24 12.64 20.78
C ARG A 362 -9.74 13.21 19.47
N PHE A 363 -10.70 14.12 19.57
CA PHE A 363 -11.18 14.90 18.45
C PHE A 363 -10.27 16.11 18.23
N VAL A 364 -9.80 16.28 17.00
CA VAL A 364 -8.95 17.40 16.60
C VAL A 364 -9.80 18.36 15.77
N PRO A 365 -10.16 19.54 16.31
CA PRO A 365 -11.09 20.44 15.64
C PRO A 365 -10.61 20.93 14.27
N SER A 366 -9.32 21.24 14.16
CA SER A 366 -8.72 21.79 12.93
C SER A 366 -8.75 20.83 11.75
N SER A 367 -8.69 19.52 12.00
CA SER A 367 -8.78 18.49 10.95
C SER A 367 -10.17 17.85 10.85
N GLY A 368 -11.04 18.05 11.85
CA GLY A 368 -12.34 17.39 11.93
C GLY A 368 -12.25 15.88 12.22
N LEU A 369 -11.11 15.39 12.73
CA LEU A 369 -10.81 13.96 12.87
C LEU A 369 -10.84 13.49 14.32
N ASN A 370 -11.36 12.28 14.53
CA ASN A 370 -11.12 11.52 15.75
C ASN A 370 -9.82 10.72 15.59
N VAL A 371 -8.85 10.97 16.47
CA VAL A 371 -7.54 10.32 16.47
C VAL A 371 -7.40 9.47 17.71
N LEU A 372 -7.10 8.18 17.55
CA LEU A 372 -6.73 7.30 18.65
C LEU A 372 -5.23 7.41 18.92
N LYS A 373 -4.86 7.97 20.06
CA LYS A 373 -3.45 8.16 20.43
C LYS A 373 -3.14 7.47 21.76
N VAL A 374 -1.98 6.84 21.83
CA VAL A 374 -1.42 6.35 23.10
C VAL A 374 -0.78 7.53 23.81
N ASN A 375 -1.24 7.83 25.02
CA ASN A 375 -0.76 8.93 25.85
C ASN A 375 -0.37 8.41 27.23
N TRP A 376 0.42 9.21 27.95
CA TRP A 376 0.64 9.03 29.38
C TRP A 376 -0.66 9.23 30.16
N ILE A 377 -0.82 8.46 31.23
CA ILE A 377 -1.92 8.63 32.19
C ILE A 377 -1.64 9.79 33.14
N SER A 378 -2.68 10.25 33.85
CA SER A 378 -2.53 11.23 34.93
C SER A 378 -1.98 10.58 36.22
N GLN A 379 -1.46 11.39 37.13
CA GLN A 379 -1.06 10.94 38.47
C GLN A 379 -2.24 10.33 39.23
N SER A 380 -3.44 10.93 39.12
CA SER A 380 -4.66 10.38 39.72
C SER A 380 -4.98 8.97 39.21
N SER A 381 -4.84 8.74 37.90
CA SER A 381 -5.05 7.44 37.25
C SER A 381 -4.02 6.41 37.73
N ALA A 382 -2.74 6.77 37.73
CA ALA A 382 -1.65 5.93 38.24
C ALA A 382 -1.83 5.54 39.72
N ASN A 383 -2.34 6.45 40.55
CA ASN A 383 -2.63 6.19 41.95
C ASN A 383 -3.85 5.28 42.13
N GLN A 384 -4.88 5.41 41.30
CA GLN A 384 -6.03 4.49 41.29
C GLN A 384 -5.63 3.07 40.87
N ARG A 385 -4.78 2.95 39.84
CA ARG A 385 -4.21 1.66 39.41
C ARG A 385 -3.44 1.01 40.56
N ALA A 386 -2.53 1.75 41.20
CA ALA A 386 -1.78 1.26 42.36
C ALA A 386 -2.70 0.83 43.51
N GLY A 387 -3.73 1.64 43.82
CA GLY A 387 -4.71 1.34 44.86
C GLY A 387 -5.51 0.06 44.65
N ARG A 388 -5.50 -0.54 43.45
CA ARG A 388 -6.11 -1.88 43.21
C ARG A 388 -5.39 -2.99 43.98
N ALA A 389 -4.09 -2.86 44.24
CA ALA A 389 -3.31 -3.82 45.02
C ALA A 389 -3.64 -3.78 46.53
N GLY A 390 -4.12 -2.65 47.05
CA GLY A 390 -4.34 -2.41 48.48
C GLY A 390 -5.74 -2.73 49.00
N ARG A 391 -6.61 -3.35 48.20
CA ARG A 391 -8.04 -3.53 48.54
C ARG A 391 -8.31 -4.69 49.49
N THR A 392 -7.60 -5.79 49.34
CA THR A 392 -7.81 -7.01 50.14
C THR A 392 -6.75 -7.23 51.21
N GLY A 393 -5.56 -6.65 51.02
CA GLY A 393 -4.41 -6.79 51.90
C GLY A 393 -3.25 -5.92 51.41
N ALA A 394 -2.13 -5.93 52.12
CA ALA A 394 -0.92 -5.21 51.68
C ALA A 394 -0.43 -5.77 50.34
N GLY A 395 -0.07 -4.88 49.43
CA GLY A 395 0.26 -5.21 48.05
C GLY A 395 1.42 -4.40 47.48
N LYS A 396 1.79 -4.68 46.23
CA LYS A 396 2.86 -3.96 45.52
C LYS A 396 2.39 -3.47 44.15
N CYS A 397 2.85 -2.30 43.74
CA CYS A 397 2.62 -1.74 42.41
C CYS A 397 3.97 -1.48 41.72
N TYR A 398 4.17 -2.11 40.57
CA TYR A 398 5.36 -1.93 39.74
C TYR A 398 5.04 -0.99 38.59
N ARG A 399 5.57 0.23 38.64
CA ARG A 399 5.43 1.25 37.60
C ARG A 399 6.59 1.12 36.63
N LEU A 400 6.31 0.83 35.36
CA LEU A 400 7.36 0.62 34.34
C LEU A 400 7.90 1.93 33.75
N TYR A 401 7.98 2.96 34.59
CA TYR A 401 8.44 4.31 34.27
C TYR A 401 9.12 4.89 35.50
N SER A 402 9.94 5.93 35.31
CA SER A 402 10.66 6.58 36.41
C SER A 402 9.74 7.46 37.27
N GLU A 403 10.16 7.73 38.50
CA GLU A 403 9.49 8.69 39.37
C GLU A 403 9.49 10.11 38.79
N ALA A 404 10.54 10.47 38.04
CA ALA A 404 10.58 11.72 37.29
C ALA A 404 9.47 11.80 36.23
N ASN A 405 9.22 10.71 35.49
CA ASN A 405 8.12 10.65 34.53
C ASN A 405 6.77 10.77 35.23
N PHE A 406 6.58 10.11 36.38
CA PHE A 406 5.37 10.25 37.20
C PHE A 406 5.12 11.72 37.61
N SER A 407 6.17 12.42 38.01
CA SER A 407 6.08 13.83 38.43
C SER A 407 5.76 14.79 37.28
N MET A 408 6.09 14.41 36.04
CA MET A 408 5.77 15.18 34.82
C MET A 408 4.36 14.90 34.27
N MET A 409 3.66 13.87 34.76
CA MET A 409 2.28 13.59 34.37
C MET A 409 1.32 14.66 34.92
N ASP A 410 0.24 14.91 34.17
CA ASP A 410 -0.85 15.76 34.66
C ASP A 410 -1.44 15.22 35.97
N VAL A 411 -1.78 16.11 36.90
CA VAL A 411 -2.27 15.70 38.24
C VAL A 411 -3.61 14.99 38.14
N HIS A 412 -4.52 15.51 37.31
CA HIS A 412 -5.88 15.02 37.12
C HIS A 412 -6.13 14.62 35.68
N GLN A 413 -7.09 13.71 35.47
CA GLN A 413 -7.49 13.32 34.13
C GLN A 413 -8.25 14.47 33.44
N GLU A 414 -7.93 14.73 32.18
CA GLU A 414 -8.69 15.68 31.36
C GLU A 414 -10.12 15.15 31.12
N PRO A 415 -11.18 15.96 31.32
CA PRO A 415 -12.57 15.54 31.18
C PRO A 415 -12.93 15.18 29.75
N GLU A 416 -13.87 14.25 29.56
CA GLU A 416 -14.26 13.73 28.24
C GLU A 416 -14.76 14.84 27.30
N ILE A 417 -15.47 15.83 27.84
CA ILE A 417 -16.01 16.96 27.06
C ILE A 417 -14.96 17.76 26.30
N ARG A 418 -13.70 17.78 26.76
CA ARG A 418 -12.58 18.45 26.05
C ARG A 418 -11.94 17.57 24.97
N LYS A 419 -12.21 16.26 25.00
CA LYS A 419 -11.54 15.26 24.16
C LYS A 419 -12.39 14.76 23.01
N VAL A 420 -13.72 14.83 23.07
CA VAL A 420 -14.61 14.18 22.10
C VAL A 420 -15.29 15.14 21.12
N HIS A 421 -15.83 14.60 20.03
CA HIS A 421 -16.70 15.36 19.14
C HIS A 421 -17.99 15.76 19.88
N LEU A 422 -18.31 17.05 19.85
CA LEU A 422 -19.38 17.63 20.68
C LEU A 422 -20.77 17.59 20.03
N GLY A 423 -20.97 16.87 18.92
CA GLY A 423 -22.23 16.85 18.18
C GLY A 423 -23.42 16.44 19.06
N THR A 424 -23.34 15.32 19.77
CA THR A 424 -24.40 14.88 20.70
C THR A 424 -24.53 15.84 21.88
N ALA A 425 -23.42 16.37 22.40
CA ALA A 425 -23.41 17.31 23.53
C ALA A 425 -24.13 18.61 23.20
N VAL A 426 -23.75 19.26 22.11
CA VAL A 426 -24.33 20.52 21.62
C VAL A 426 -25.81 20.31 21.30
N LEU A 427 -26.16 19.23 20.61
CA LEU A 427 -27.56 18.92 20.31
C LEU A 427 -28.39 18.81 21.59
N ARG A 428 -27.85 18.15 22.62
CA ARG A 428 -28.50 18.05 23.91
C ARG A 428 -28.60 19.40 24.61
N ILE A 429 -27.52 20.18 24.67
CA ILE A 429 -27.52 21.53 25.26
C ILE A 429 -28.58 22.42 24.62
N LEU A 430 -28.71 22.40 23.29
CA LEU A 430 -29.74 23.15 22.57
C LEU A 430 -31.16 22.67 22.94
N ALA A 431 -31.36 21.37 23.15
CA ALA A 431 -32.64 20.81 23.60
C ALA A 431 -33.06 21.29 24.99
N LEU A 432 -32.10 21.70 25.83
CA LEU A 432 -32.35 22.26 27.17
C LEU A 432 -32.83 23.72 27.12
N GLY A 433 -33.01 24.29 25.93
CA GLY A 433 -33.43 25.67 25.71
C GLY A 433 -32.29 26.68 25.76
N VAL A 434 -31.03 26.22 25.78
CA VAL A 434 -29.87 27.10 25.72
C VAL A 434 -29.65 27.52 24.27
N LYS A 435 -29.80 28.82 23.99
CA LYS A 435 -29.78 29.38 22.62
C LYS A 435 -28.39 29.41 21.97
N ASP A 436 -27.34 29.39 22.78
CA ASP A 436 -25.94 29.39 22.34
C ASP A 436 -25.14 28.46 23.26
N ALA A 437 -24.65 27.34 22.71
CA ALA A 437 -23.90 26.35 23.47
C ALA A 437 -22.61 26.91 24.10
N ARG A 438 -22.06 28.02 23.59
CA ARG A 438 -20.89 28.69 24.18
C ARG A 438 -21.19 29.40 25.50
N LYS A 439 -22.47 29.73 25.74
CA LYS A 439 -22.94 30.35 26.98
C LYS A 439 -23.41 29.31 28.01
N PHE A 440 -23.29 28.03 27.69
CA PHE A 440 -23.60 26.97 28.63
C PHE A 440 -22.60 26.98 29.79
N GLU A 441 -23.11 26.79 31.00
CA GLU A 441 -22.30 26.74 32.21
C GLU A 441 -21.66 25.36 32.32
N PHE A 442 -20.48 25.18 31.72
CA PHE A 442 -19.73 23.93 31.83
C PHE A 442 -18.96 23.86 33.14
N VAL A 443 -18.79 22.66 33.70
CA VAL A 443 -17.77 22.42 34.73
C VAL A 443 -16.38 22.73 34.16
N ASP A 444 -16.09 22.18 32.99
CA ASP A 444 -14.89 22.45 32.20
C ASP A 444 -15.28 22.77 30.76
N ALA A 445 -15.16 24.04 30.37
CA ALA A 445 -15.52 24.46 29.02
C ALA A 445 -14.59 23.80 27.97
N PRO A 446 -15.15 23.26 26.86
CA PRO A 446 -14.35 22.77 25.74
C PRO A 446 -13.86 23.92 24.86
N ASN A 447 -12.95 23.61 23.92
CA ASN A 447 -12.44 24.58 22.96
C ASN A 447 -13.62 25.21 22.16
N PRO A 448 -13.74 26.56 22.11
CA PRO A 448 -14.79 27.24 21.35
C PRO A 448 -14.86 26.85 19.87
N GLU A 449 -13.73 26.50 19.25
CA GLU A 449 -13.65 26.00 17.88
C GLU A 449 -14.35 24.65 17.73
N ALA A 450 -14.19 23.76 18.72
CA ALA A 450 -14.87 22.46 18.75
C ALA A 450 -16.40 22.61 18.85
N ILE A 451 -16.88 23.56 19.67
CA ILE A 451 -18.31 23.88 19.76
C ILE A 451 -18.81 24.42 18.42
N SER A 452 -18.09 25.38 17.83
CA SER A 452 -18.50 26.03 16.57
C SER A 452 -18.58 25.02 15.42
N MET A 453 -17.62 24.09 15.35
CA MET A 453 -17.66 23.02 14.35
C MET A 453 -18.76 22.00 14.62
N ALA A 454 -19.03 21.64 15.87
CA ALA A 454 -20.15 20.75 16.21
C ALA A 454 -21.50 21.37 15.80
N VAL A 455 -21.71 22.68 16.04
CA VAL A 455 -22.89 23.42 15.58
C VAL A 455 -22.98 23.39 14.05
N LYS A 456 -21.90 23.73 13.34
CA LYS A 456 -21.85 23.71 11.86
C LYS A 456 -22.21 22.32 11.30
N ASN A 457 -21.69 21.26 11.91
CA ASN A 457 -22.00 19.87 11.51
C ASN A 457 -23.49 19.54 11.74
N LEU A 458 -24.08 19.98 12.86
CA LEU A 458 -25.51 19.77 13.13
C LEU A 458 -26.41 20.58 12.18
N GLU A 459 -25.99 21.78 11.78
CA GLU A 459 -26.68 22.56 10.75
C GLU A 459 -26.65 21.86 9.39
N GLN A 460 -25.49 21.31 9.00
CA GLN A 460 -25.35 20.54 7.76
C GLN A 460 -26.22 19.28 7.75
N LEU A 461 -26.38 18.61 8.90
CA LEU A 461 -27.29 17.47 9.06
C LEU A 461 -28.77 17.88 9.05
N GLY A 462 -29.08 19.18 9.04
CA GLY A 462 -30.44 19.71 9.15
C GLY A 462 -31.05 19.53 10.54
N ALA A 463 -30.25 19.23 11.57
CA ALA A 463 -30.70 19.06 12.95
C ALA A 463 -30.92 20.40 13.67
N VAL A 464 -30.17 21.42 13.27
CA VAL A 464 -30.19 22.77 13.84
C VAL A 464 -30.40 23.80 12.73
N LYS A 465 -31.12 24.89 13.03
CA LYS A 465 -31.23 26.06 12.15
C LYS A 465 -30.82 27.31 12.92
N HIS A 466 -30.04 28.17 12.26
CA HIS A 466 -29.73 29.50 12.79
C HIS A 466 -30.81 30.51 12.40
N ARG A 467 -31.44 31.14 13.40
CA ARG A 467 -32.47 32.18 13.21
C ARG A 467 -32.27 33.29 14.23
N LEU A 468 -32.22 34.55 13.78
CA LEU A 468 -32.14 35.74 14.65
C LEU A 468 -31.05 35.62 15.76
N ASN A 469 -29.83 35.18 15.38
CA ASN A 469 -28.69 34.96 16.30
C ASN A 469 -28.91 33.88 17.38
N CYS A 470 -29.88 32.99 17.18
CA CYS A 470 -30.17 31.85 18.06
C CYS A 470 -30.15 30.56 17.24
N PHE A 471 -29.69 29.47 17.86
CA PHE A 471 -29.78 28.14 17.28
C PHE A 471 -31.06 27.45 17.78
N GLU A 472 -31.91 27.02 16.85
CA GLU A 472 -33.15 26.31 17.12
C GLU A 472 -33.10 24.88 16.58
N LEU A 473 -33.65 23.93 17.34
CA LEU A 473 -33.77 22.53 16.90
C LEU A 473 -34.88 22.37 15.85
N THR A 474 -34.56 21.63 14.79
CA THR A 474 -35.55 21.16 13.80
C THR A 474 -36.29 19.92 14.32
N ASP A 475 -37.28 19.43 13.57
CA ASP A 475 -37.93 18.15 13.89
C ASP A 475 -36.94 16.99 13.84
N THR A 476 -36.04 16.96 12.85
CA THR A 476 -34.91 16.03 12.80
C THR A 476 -34.05 16.15 14.06
N GLY A 477 -33.70 17.38 14.47
CA GLY A 477 -32.94 17.63 15.70
C GLY A 477 -33.65 17.08 16.94
N ARG A 478 -34.95 17.30 17.08
CA ARG A 478 -35.77 16.75 18.18
C ARG A 478 -35.76 15.23 18.21
N TYR A 479 -35.88 14.56 17.05
CA TYR A 479 -35.78 13.11 16.98
C TYR A 479 -34.38 12.60 17.36
N LEU A 480 -33.32 13.26 16.88
CA LEU A 480 -31.94 12.89 17.21
C LEU A 480 -31.63 13.02 18.71
N VAL A 481 -32.17 14.05 19.39
CA VAL A 481 -32.05 14.19 20.86
C VAL A 481 -32.66 12.97 21.57
N LYS A 482 -33.88 12.58 21.18
CA LYS A 482 -34.59 11.43 21.77
C LYS A 482 -33.87 10.11 21.54
N LEU A 483 -33.28 9.91 20.36
CA LEU A 483 -32.49 8.72 20.05
C LEU A 483 -31.21 8.65 20.90
N GLY A 484 -30.62 9.79 21.24
CA GLY A 484 -29.46 9.86 22.13
C GLY A 484 -28.17 9.26 21.58
N ILE A 485 -28.11 8.95 20.27
CA ILE A 485 -26.94 8.38 19.57
C ILE A 485 -26.15 9.47 18.82
N GLU A 486 -25.08 9.05 18.13
CA GLU A 486 -24.32 9.94 17.25
C GLU A 486 -25.24 10.54 16.16
N PRO A 487 -25.27 11.88 15.96
CA PRO A 487 -26.18 12.53 15.02
C PRO A 487 -26.15 11.99 13.59
N ARG A 488 -24.98 11.59 13.09
CA ARG A 488 -24.83 11.05 11.73
C ARG A 488 -25.52 9.69 11.58
N LEU A 489 -25.37 8.80 12.55
CA LEU A 489 -26.06 7.50 12.59
C LEU A 489 -27.57 7.67 12.68
N GLY A 490 -28.04 8.57 13.55
CA GLY A 490 -29.46 8.87 13.66
C GLY A 490 -30.03 9.48 12.38
N LYS A 491 -29.26 10.35 11.69
CA LYS A 491 -29.67 10.95 10.42
C LYS A 491 -29.85 9.89 9.33
N ILE A 492 -28.91 8.94 9.20
CA ILE A 492 -29.05 7.79 8.29
C ILE A 492 -30.32 7.00 8.58
N MET A 493 -30.58 6.69 9.86
CA MET A 493 -31.77 5.92 10.24
C MET A 493 -33.06 6.65 9.86
N LEU A 494 -33.18 7.93 10.23
CA LEU A 494 -34.39 8.72 9.96
C LEU A 494 -34.64 8.88 8.46
N ASP A 495 -33.61 9.18 7.67
CA ASP A 495 -33.77 9.37 6.22
C ASP A 495 -34.07 8.04 5.49
N CYS A 496 -33.55 6.92 5.99
CA CYS A 496 -33.95 5.59 5.54
C CYS A 496 -35.44 5.31 5.82
N PHE A 497 -36.01 5.86 6.89
CA PHE A 497 -37.43 5.66 7.22
C PHE A 497 -38.34 6.40 6.25
N ASP A 498 -37.93 7.58 5.79
CA ASP A 498 -38.67 8.40 4.83
C ASP A 498 -38.82 7.70 3.46
N VAL A 499 -37.85 6.88 3.06
CA VAL A 499 -37.90 6.06 1.83
C VAL A 499 -38.40 4.61 2.06
N GLY A 500 -38.79 4.28 3.30
CA GLY A 500 -39.32 2.97 3.67
C GLY A 500 -38.29 1.86 3.89
N LEU A 501 -36.99 2.18 3.93
CA LEU A 501 -35.86 1.27 4.20
C LEU A 501 -35.57 1.15 5.71
N ARG A 502 -36.59 0.80 6.49
CA ARG A 502 -36.51 0.87 7.96
C ARG A 502 -35.49 -0.10 8.56
N LYS A 503 -35.54 -1.39 8.20
CA LYS A 503 -34.61 -2.40 8.73
C LYS A 503 -33.17 -2.06 8.31
N GLU A 504 -32.98 -1.72 7.05
CA GLU A 504 -31.70 -1.32 6.49
C GLU A 504 -31.09 -0.13 7.23
N GLY A 505 -31.89 0.91 7.53
CA GLY A 505 -31.42 2.09 8.25
C GLY A 505 -30.87 1.77 9.64
N VAL A 506 -31.59 0.95 10.41
CA VAL A 506 -31.15 0.53 11.76
C VAL A 506 -29.87 -0.32 11.68
N VAL A 507 -29.85 -1.31 10.77
CA VAL A 507 -28.67 -2.17 10.60
C VAL A 507 -27.47 -1.36 10.10
N LEU A 508 -27.68 -0.45 9.14
CA LEU A 508 -26.63 0.40 8.57
C LEU A 508 -25.99 1.28 9.65
N ALA A 509 -26.79 1.89 10.52
CA ALA A 509 -26.28 2.63 11.67
C ALA A 509 -25.46 1.74 12.63
N ALA A 510 -25.95 0.53 12.93
CA ALA A 510 -25.24 -0.40 13.81
C ALA A 510 -23.91 -0.91 13.22
N VAL A 511 -23.87 -1.26 11.93
CA VAL A 511 -22.63 -1.72 11.28
C VAL A 511 -21.65 -0.57 11.04
N MET A 512 -22.14 0.64 10.75
CA MET A 512 -21.28 1.83 10.64
C MET A 512 -20.60 2.16 11.97
N ALA A 513 -21.33 2.06 13.09
CA ALA A 513 -20.76 2.26 14.43
C ALA A 513 -19.68 1.22 14.82
N ASN A 514 -19.67 0.05 14.15
CA ASN A 514 -18.75 -1.06 14.45
C ASN A 514 -17.83 -1.41 13.25
N SER A 515 -17.73 -0.53 12.26
CA SER A 515 -17.15 -0.80 10.93
C SER A 515 -15.71 -1.31 10.98
N SER A 516 -14.90 -0.80 11.92
CA SER A 516 -13.48 -1.09 12.03
C SER A 516 -13.14 -2.51 12.51
N ASN A 517 -14.12 -3.27 13.03
CA ASN A 517 -13.88 -4.54 13.73
C ASN A 517 -14.63 -5.75 13.16
N ILE A 518 -15.32 -5.60 12.02
CA ILE A 518 -16.13 -6.70 11.44
C ILE A 518 -15.24 -7.74 10.75
N PHE A 519 -14.26 -7.31 9.95
CA PHE A 519 -13.32 -8.21 9.30
C PHE A 519 -12.11 -8.51 10.20
N CYS A 520 -11.75 -9.79 10.31
CA CYS A 520 -10.57 -10.26 11.05
C CYS A 520 -9.39 -10.45 10.09
N ARG A 521 -8.30 -9.75 10.35
CA ARG A 521 -7.02 -9.92 9.66
C ARG A 521 -5.91 -10.15 10.69
N VAL A 522 -5.87 -11.36 11.23
CA VAL A 522 -4.95 -11.78 12.31
C VAL A 522 -4.27 -13.10 11.93
N GLY A 523 -3.20 -13.45 12.63
CA GLY A 523 -2.43 -14.67 12.38
C GLY A 523 -1.21 -14.46 11.49
N THR A 524 -0.73 -15.56 10.91
CA THR A 524 0.40 -15.62 9.97
C THR A 524 0.10 -14.87 8.67
N ASP A 525 1.12 -14.56 7.86
CA ASP A 525 0.89 -13.85 6.59
C ASP A 525 0.07 -14.66 5.59
N GLU A 526 0.14 -15.99 5.63
CA GLU A 526 -0.74 -16.87 4.87
C GLU A 526 -2.21 -16.74 5.31
N GLU A 527 -2.47 -16.68 6.62
CA GLU A 527 -3.82 -16.48 7.16
C GLU A 527 -4.38 -15.09 6.85
N LYS A 528 -3.52 -14.06 6.89
CA LYS A 528 -3.89 -12.71 6.46
C LYS A 528 -4.24 -12.69 4.96
N HIS A 529 -3.43 -13.32 4.12
CA HIS A 529 -3.71 -13.41 2.69
C HIS A 529 -5.01 -14.17 2.41
N LYS A 530 -5.25 -15.27 3.14
CA LYS A 530 -6.52 -16.01 3.09
C LYS A 530 -7.71 -15.13 3.50
N ALA A 531 -7.59 -14.35 4.57
CA ALA A 531 -8.62 -13.42 5.01
C ALA A 531 -8.89 -12.34 3.96
N ASP A 532 -7.84 -11.78 3.34
CA ASP A 532 -7.94 -10.80 2.26
C ASP A 532 -8.71 -11.39 1.05
N LEU A 533 -8.43 -12.65 0.66
CA LEU A 533 -9.15 -13.37 -0.39
C LEU A 533 -10.63 -13.61 -0.06
N GLN A 534 -10.96 -13.97 1.19
CA GLN A 534 -12.36 -14.14 1.60
C GLN A 534 -13.12 -12.81 1.60
N LYS A 535 -12.47 -11.73 2.06
CA LYS A 535 -13.06 -10.39 2.07
C LYS A 535 -13.50 -9.95 0.68
N VAL A 536 -12.68 -10.19 -0.36
CA VAL A 536 -13.00 -9.80 -1.75
C VAL A 536 -14.35 -10.38 -2.21
N ARG A 537 -14.69 -11.60 -1.80
CA ARG A 537 -15.96 -12.26 -2.16
C ARG A 537 -17.19 -11.64 -1.50
N LEU A 538 -16.98 -10.88 -0.44
CA LEU A 538 -18.04 -10.21 0.34
C LEU A 538 -18.14 -8.73 0.01
N CYS A 539 -17.15 -8.16 -0.67
CA CYS A 539 -17.13 -6.77 -1.08
C CYS A 539 -18.32 -6.42 -1.99
N HIS A 540 -18.80 -5.19 -1.84
CA HIS A 540 -19.79 -4.58 -2.70
C HIS A 540 -19.15 -3.47 -3.54
N ARG A 541 -19.57 -3.36 -4.81
CA ARG A 541 -19.01 -2.40 -5.78
C ARG A 541 -19.22 -0.94 -5.41
N ASP A 542 -20.30 -0.65 -4.68
CA ASP A 542 -20.68 0.71 -4.30
C ASP A 542 -19.95 1.20 -3.05
N GLY A 543 -19.22 0.33 -2.33
CA GLY A 543 -18.37 0.74 -1.23
C GLY A 543 -18.38 -0.15 0.01
N ASP A 544 -17.68 0.31 1.03
CA ASP A 544 -17.47 -0.40 2.28
C ASP A 544 -18.75 -0.46 3.13
N LEU A 545 -19.57 0.61 3.20
CA LEU A 545 -20.81 0.56 3.98
C LEU A 545 -21.83 -0.43 3.38
N PHE A 546 -21.93 -0.49 2.05
CA PHE A 546 -22.71 -1.52 1.36
C PHE A 546 -22.16 -2.93 1.61
N THR A 547 -20.83 -3.07 1.62
CA THR A 547 -20.16 -4.33 1.98
C THR A 547 -20.57 -4.78 3.40
N LEU A 548 -20.51 -3.89 4.38
CA LEU A 548 -20.86 -4.20 5.77
C LEU A 548 -22.35 -4.55 5.93
N LEU A 549 -23.24 -3.82 5.25
CA LEU A 549 -24.68 -4.10 5.25
C LEU A 549 -24.98 -5.48 4.63
N ALA A 550 -24.34 -5.81 3.50
CA ALA A 550 -24.46 -7.12 2.85
C ALA A 550 -23.95 -8.26 3.72
N VAL A 551 -22.81 -8.06 4.40
CA VAL A 551 -22.23 -9.02 5.34
C VAL A 551 -23.18 -9.31 6.50
N TYR A 552 -23.79 -8.27 7.09
CA TYR A 552 -24.75 -8.48 8.18
C TYR A 552 -26.00 -9.23 7.70
N LYS A 553 -26.54 -8.88 6.53
CA LYS A 553 -27.67 -9.60 5.94
C LYS A 553 -27.36 -11.10 5.75
N LYS A 554 -26.22 -11.42 5.12
CA LYS A 554 -25.78 -12.82 4.93
C LYS A 554 -25.58 -13.56 6.25
N TRP A 555 -25.06 -12.88 7.27
CA TRP A 555 -24.88 -13.45 8.61
C TRP A 555 -26.22 -13.73 9.32
N GLU A 556 -27.20 -12.84 9.14
CA GLU A 556 -28.55 -13.01 9.70
C GLU A 556 -29.30 -14.19 9.05
N ASP A 557 -29.19 -14.31 7.72
CA ASP A 557 -29.79 -15.37 6.90
C ASP A 557 -29.16 -16.77 7.15
N GLY A 558 -27.93 -16.81 7.67
CA GLY A 558 -27.24 -18.05 8.03
C GLY A 558 -27.94 -18.80 9.17
N HIS A 559 -28.77 -19.79 8.81
CA HIS A 559 -29.54 -20.59 9.78
C HIS A 559 -28.69 -21.66 10.50
N ASP A 560 -27.61 -22.16 9.88
CA ASP A 560 -26.71 -23.15 10.49
C ASP A 560 -25.42 -22.50 11.03
N ASN A 561 -25.20 -22.64 12.33
CA ASN A 561 -23.99 -22.28 13.08
C ASN A 561 -23.28 -20.98 12.61
N ARG A 562 -23.91 -19.82 12.89
CA ARG A 562 -23.39 -18.46 12.60
C ARG A 562 -21.93 -18.22 13.01
N ASN A 563 -21.45 -18.86 14.08
CA ASN A 563 -20.06 -18.76 14.50
C ASN A 563 -19.11 -19.44 13.51
N MET A 564 -19.49 -20.60 12.99
CA MET A 564 -18.72 -21.31 11.96
C MET A 564 -18.66 -20.49 10.68
N TRP A 565 -19.77 -19.89 10.25
CA TRP A 565 -19.80 -19.00 9.10
C TRP A 565 -18.86 -17.81 9.27
N CYS A 566 -18.85 -17.18 10.47
CA CYS A 566 -17.92 -16.10 10.77
C CYS A 566 -16.46 -16.56 10.65
N TRP A 567 -16.12 -17.72 11.21
CA TRP A 567 -14.77 -18.28 11.15
C TRP A 567 -14.33 -18.58 9.71
N GLN A 568 -15.20 -19.19 8.90
CA GLN A 568 -14.91 -19.52 7.50
C GLN A 568 -14.68 -18.28 6.61
N ASN A 569 -15.33 -17.16 6.94
CA ASN A 569 -15.28 -15.91 6.17
C ASN A 569 -14.35 -14.85 6.78
N SER A 570 -13.55 -15.21 7.79
CA SER A 570 -12.67 -14.26 8.50
C SER A 570 -13.41 -13.04 9.05
N ILE A 571 -14.59 -13.27 9.66
CA ILE A 571 -15.44 -12.25 10.29
C ILE A 571 -15.39 -12.42 11.82
N ASN A 572 -15.43 -11.30 12.53
CA ASN A 572 -15.47 -11.29 13.99
C ASN A 572 -16.88 -11.60 14.52
N ALA A 573 -17.10 -12.84 14.95
CA ALA A 573 -18.37 -13.27 15.54
C ALA A 573 -18.79 -12.49 16.80
N LYS A 574 -17.84 -11.91 17.55
CA LYS A 574 -18.15 -11.05 18.71
C LYS A 574 -18.71 -9.70 18.24
N THR A 575 -18.08 -9.09 17.23
CA THR A 575 -18.55 -7.83 16.64
C THR A 575 -19.95 -7.99 16.03
N MET A 576 -20.23 -9.10 15.34
CA MET A 576 -21.56 -9.35 14.76
C MET A 576 -22.66 -9.44 15.83
N ARG A 577 -22.40 -10.14 16.94
CA ARG A 577 -23.32 -10.19 18.08
C ARG A 577 -23.54 -8.81 18.71
N ARG A 578 -22.48 -8.01 18.84
CA ARG A 578 -22.59 -6.62 19.32
C ARG A 578 -23.44 -5.75 18.38
N CYS A 579 -23.31 -5.92 17.06
CA CYS A 579 -24.20 -5.25 16.10
C CYS A 579 -25.66 -5.66 16.33
N GLN A 580 -25.92 -6.96 16.53
CA GLN A 580 -27.27 -7.47 16.83
C GLN A 580 -27.84 -6.87 18.13
N GLU A 581 -27.05 -6.84 19.20
CA GLU A 581 -27.42 -6.19 20.47
C GLU A 581 -27.74 -4.71 20.28
N THR A 582 -26.90 -3.99 19.52
CA THR A 582 -27.10 -2.57 19.18
C THR A 582 -28.40 -2.36 18.41
N ILE A 583 -28.70 -3.22 17.43
CA ILE A 583 -29.94 -3.18 16.67
C ILE A 583 -31.14 -3.35 17.59
N SER A 584 -31.13 -4.34 18.48
CA SER A 584 -32.21 -4.55 19.45
C SER A 584 -32.38 -3.36 20.41
N GLU A 585 -31.28 -2.75 20.87
CA GLU A 585 -31.34 -1.52 21.68
C GLU A 585 -31.96 -0.35 20.90
N LEU A 586 -31.58 -0.15 19.64
CA LEU A 586 -32.12 0.89 18.77
C LEU A 586 -33.60 0.67 18.44
N GLU A 587 -34.01 -0.57 18.13
CA GLU A 587 -35.40 -0.93 17.87
C GLU A 587 -36.28 -0.67 19.10
N ASN A 588 -35.80 -1.02 20.30
CA ASN A 588 -36.50 -0.73 21.55
C ASN A 588 -36.60 0.79 21.78
N CYS A 589 -35.51 1.54 21.58
CA CYS A 589 -35.53 3.01 21.69
C CYS A 589 -36.54 3.63 20.73
N LEU A 590 -36.53 3.23 19.45
CA LEU A 590 -37.47 3.69 18.44
C LEU A 590 -38.93 3.41 18.81
N LYS A 591 -39.19 2.21 19.37
CA LYS A 591 -40.52 1.81 19.80
C LYS A 591 -41.01 2.64 20.98
N HIS A 592 -40.18 2.88 21.99
CA HIS A 592 -40.57 3.54 23.23
C HIS A 592 -40.56 5.08 23.12
N GLU A 593 -39.57 5.66 22.45
CA GLU A 593 -39.39 7.12 22.38
C GLU A 593 -40.15 7.77 21.21
N LEU A 594 -40.19 7.08 20.08
CA LEU A 594 -40.71 7.62 18.82
C LEU A 594 -41.99 6.91 18.34
N ASN A 595 -42.43 5.85 19.02
CA ASN A 595 -43.54 4.99 18.59
C ASN A 595 -43.33 4.43 17.16
N ILE A 596 -42.08 4.18 16.77
CA ILE A 596 -41.73 3.62 15.46
C ILE A 596 -41.47 2.13 15.60
N ILE A 597 -42.23 1.32 14.84
CA ILE A 597 -42.00 -0.13 14.74
C ILE A 597 -41.16 -0.41 13.49
N VAL A 598 -40.06 -1.12 13.69
CA VAL A 598 -39.14 -1.58 12.65
C VAL A 598 -39.59 -2.96 12.17
N PRO A 599 -39.78 -3.18 10.85
CA PRO A 599 -40.15 -4.48 10.32
C PRO A 599 -38.98 -5.48 10.37
N SER A 600 -39.30 -6.77 10.45
CA SER A 600 -38.29 -7.84 10.46
C SER A 600 -37.74 -8.22 9.07
N TYR A 601 -38.39 -7.77 7.99
CA TYR A 601 -38.00 -8.12 6.61
C TYR A 601 -37.08 -7.06 5.97
N TRP A 602 -36.27 -7.49 5.01
CA TRP A 602 -35.44 -6.64 4.17
C TRP A 602 -36.17 -6.26 2.87
N ARG A 603 -35.98 -5.02 2.42
CA ARG A 603 -36.37 -4.54 1.08
C ARG A 603 -35.16 -4.45 0.15
N TRP A 604 -33.99 -4.13 0.69
CA TRP A 604 -32.76 -4.05 -0.08
C TRP A 604 -32.16 -5.43 -0.38
N ASN A 605 -31.64 -5.61 -1.60
CA ASN A 605 -30.97 -6.83 -2.03
C ASN A 605 -29.57 -6.52 -2.58
N PRO A 606 -28.47 -7.03 -1.95
CA PRO A 606 -27.11 -6.79 -2.42
C PRO A 606 -26.74 -7.53 -3.72
N GLU A 607 -27.51 -8.53 -4.15
CA GLU A 607 -27.14 -9.38 -5.30
C GLU A 607 -27.52 -8.77 -6.65
N ALA A 608 -28.37 -7.74 -6.66
CA ALA A 608 -28.81 -7.08 -7.89
C ALA A 608 -28.90 -5.55 -7.67
N PRO A 609 -28.55 -4.73 -8.68
CA PRO A 609 -28.83 -3.29 -8.63
C PRO A 609 -30.31 -3.04 -8.41
N THR A 610 -30.64 -2.27 -7.39
CA THR A 610 -32.00 -1.83 -7.07
C THR A 610 -32.09 -0.31 -7.03
N VAL A 611 -33.31 0.23 -7.10
CA VAL A 611 -33.55 1.67 -6.84
C VAL A 611 -33.04 2.08 -5.45
N HIS A 612 -33.10 1.14 -4.50
CA HIS A 612 -32.64 1.34 -3.13
C HIS A 612 -31.14 1.60 -3.02
N ASP A 613 -30.30 1.16 -3.97
CA ASP A 613 -28.86 1.51 -3.96
C ASP A 613 -28.65 3.01 -4.14
N LYS A 614 -29.42 3.63 -5.05
CA LYS A 614 -29.40 5.08 -5.25
C LYS A 614 -29.92 5.84 -4.03
N ASP A 615 -31.00 5.35 -3.43
CA ASP A 615 -31.55 5.95 -2.21
C ASP A 615 -30.54 5.87 -1.05
N LEU A 616 -29.92 4.71 -0.83
CA LEU A 616 -28.90 4.51 0.21
C LEU A 616 -27.68 5.40 -0.03
N LYS A 617 -27.16 5.51 -1.25
CA LYS A 617 -26.05 6.43 -1.57
C LYS A 617 -26.40 7.88 -1.23
N ARG A 618 -27.60 8.34 -1.62
CA ARG A 618 -28.08 9.69 -1.31
C ARG A 618 -28.19 9.92 0.20
N ILE A 619 -28.72 8.94 0.93
CA ILE A 619 -28.87 9.01 2.40
C ILE A 619 -27.51 9.04 3.09
N ILE A 620 -26.60 8.13 2.73
CA ILE A 620 -25.23 8.09 3.28
C ILE A 620 -24.54 9.43 3.02
N LEU A 621 -24.62 9.97 1.81
CA LEU A 621 -24.06 11.29 1.47
C LEU A 621 -24.66 12.42 2.32
N SER A 622 -25.98 12.45 2.51
CA SER A 622 -26.66 13.47 3.32
C SER A 622 -26.25 13.45 4.79
N SER A 623 -25.88 12.28 5.32
CA SER A 623 -25.39 12.12 6.69
C SER A 623 -23.88 12.36 6.84
N LEU A 624 -23.11 12.24 5.76
CA LEU A 624 -21.66 12.34 5.72
C LEU A 624 -21.19 13.51 4.84
N THR A 625 -21.99 14.58 4.73
CA THR A 625 -21.69 15.72 3.85
C THR A 625 -20.34 16.38 4.17
N GLY A 626 -19.98 16.48 5.45
CA GLY A 626 -18.67 17.00 5.87
C GLY A 626 -17.48 16.10 5.51
N ASN A 627 -17.74 14.85 5.13
CA ASN A 627 -16.77 13.81 4.80
C ASN A 627 -16.79 13.46 3.30
N LEU A 628 -17.01 14.45 2.45
CA LEU A 628 -16.96 14.31 1.01
C LEU A 628 -15.51 14.47 0.51
N ALA A 629 -15.08 13.60 -0.39
CA ALA A 629 -13.79 13.70 -1.07
C ALA A 629 -13.93 13.47 -2.58
N MET A 630 -13.10 14.19 -3.35
CA MET A 630 -13.07 14.13 -4.81
C MET A 630 -11.76 13.53 -5.30
N PHE A 631 -11.81 12.62 -6.26
CA PHE A 631 -10.63 12.05 -6.88
C PHE A 631 -9.90 13.10 -7.73
N LEU A 632 -8.60 13.28 -7.51
CA LEU A 632 -7.80 14.29 -8.21
C LEU A 632 -7.41 13.90 -9.64
N GLY A 633 -7.83 12.72 -10.13
CA GLY A 633 -7.55 12.25 -11.48
C GLY A 633 -6.31 11.34 -11.61
N HIS A 634 -5.53 11.16 -10.54
CA HIS A 634 -4.34 10.30 -10.54
C HIS A 634 -4.12 9.61 -9.19
N GLU A 635 -3.77 8.32 -9.20
CA GLU A 635 -3.65 7.49 -7.98
C GLU A 635 -2.63 8.01 -6.97
N ARG A 636 -1.48 8.51 -7.45
CA ARG A 636 -0.43 9.10 -6.61
C ARG A 636 -0.94 10.24 -5.71
N PHE A 637 -1.88 11.03 -6.21
CA PHE A 637 -2.45 12.16 -5.47
C PHE A 637 -3.77 11.78 -4.79
N GLY A 638 -4.35 10.60 -5.07
CA GLY A 638 -5.54 10.14 -4.38
C GLY A 638 -6.73 11.10 -4.47
N TYR A 639 -7.32 11.39 -3.31
CA TYR A 639 -8.55 12.14 -3.15
C TYR A 639 -8.31 13.42 -2.33
N GLN A 640 -8.98 14.51 -2.71
CA GLN A 640 -9.01 15.74 -1.94
C GLN A 640 -10.29 15.80 -1.09
N VAL A 641 -10.14 15.96 0.22
CA VAL A 641 -11.25 16.16 1.15
C VAL A 641 -11.77 17.59 1.01
N ILE A 642 -13.06 17.75 0.71
CA ILE A 642 -13.63 19.07 0.36
C ILE A 642 -13.65 20.04 1.54
N SER A 643 -13.89 19.54 2.74
CA SER A 643 -13.99 20.37 3.94
C SER A 643 -12.65 20.93 4.42
N THR A 644 -11.55 20.21 4.21
CA THR A 644 -10.21 20.58 4.71
C THR A 644 -9.21 20.91 3.60
N GLY A 645 -9.50 20.56 2.35
CA GLY A 645 -8.56 20.66 1.22
C GLY A 645 -7.42 19.63 1.25
N GLN A 646 -7.42 18.73 2.24
CA GLN A 646 -6.36 17.76 2.47
C GLN A 646 -6.39 16.64 1.44
N VAL A 647 -5.21 16.24 0.98
CA VAL A 647 -5.03 15.19 -0.03
C VAL A 647 -4.71 13.86 0.64
N VAL A 648 -5.53 12.83 0.42
CA VAL A 648 -5.54 11.56 1.14
C VAL A 648 -5.84 10.39 0.20
N ASN A 649 -5.18 9.25 0.38
CA ASN A 649 -5.42 8.04 -0.41
C ASN A 649 -6.53 7.16 0.19
N LEU A 650 -7.13 6.29 -0.63
CA LEU A 650 -8.01 5.24 -0.10
C LEU A 650 -7.20 4.25 0.72
N HIS A 651 -7.75 3.80 1.85
CA HIS A 651 -7.13 2.72 2.60
C HIS A 651 -7.09 1.43 1.76
N PRO A 652 -5.99 0.65 1.77
CA PRO A 652 -5.86 -0.57 0.96
C PRO A 652 -6.97 -1.60 1.18
N SER A 653 -7.67 -1.53 2.31
CA SER A 653 -8.78 -2.43 2.61
C SER A 653 -10.11 -2.03 1.94
N SER A 654 -10.18 -0.90 1.22
CA SER A 654 -11.42 -0.41 0.63
C SER A 654 -11.94 -1.34 -0.47
N SER A 655 -13.25 -1.61 -0.47
CA SER A 655 -13.88 -2.42 -1.51
C SER A 655 -13.72 -1.84 -2.92
N LEU A 656 -13.67 -0.50 -3.06
CA LEU A 656 -13.53 0.18 -4.34
C LEU A 656 -12.22 -0.19 -5.05
N LEU A 657 -11.12 -0.30 -4.28
CA LEU A 657 -9.82 -0.71 -4.81
C LEU A 657 -9.83 -2.16 -5.30
N ASN A 658 -10.53 -3.07 -4.58
CA ASN A 658 -10.65 -4.47 -4.99
C ASN A 658 -11.35 -4.64 -6.33
N TYR A 659 -12.28 -3.74 -6.68
CA TYR A 659 -12.94 -3.72 -7.98
C TYR A 659 -12.22 -2.86 -9.04
N GLY A 660 -11.10 -2.22 -8.69
CA GLY A 660 -10.43 -1.26 -9.57
C GLY A 660 -11.28 -0.03 -9.91
N ILE A 661 -12.31 0.27 -9.12
CA ILE A 661 -13.25 1.37 -9.34
C ILE A 661 -12.64 2.64 -8.75
N LYS A 662 -12.44 3.65 -9.61
CA LYS A 662 -11.98 4.99 -9.24
C LYS A 662 -13.16 5.95 -9.32
N SER A 663 -14.02 5.89 -8.30
CA SER A 663 -15.18 6.77 -8.22
C SER A 663 -14.72 8.22 -8.11
N GLU A 664 -15.32 9.12 -8.90
CA GLU A 664 -14.93 10.54 -8.90
C GLU A 664 -15.21 11.20 -7.56
N TRP A 665 -16.29 10.78 -6.91
CA TRP A 665 -16.73 11.29 -5.63
C TRP A 665 -16.95 10.14 -4.66
N VAL A 666 -16.46 10.32 -3.45
CA VAL A 666 -16.61 9.35 -2.38
C VAL A 666 -16.93 10.03 -1.06
N VAL A 667 -17.68 9.34 -0.22
CA VAL A 667 -17.82 9.68 1.20
C VAL A 667 -17.10 8.65 2.05
N PHE A 668 -16.55 9.10 3.17
CA PHE A 668 -15.78 8.27 4.09
C PHE A 668 -16.27 8.47 5.52
N THR A 669 -16.06 7.49 6.41
CA THR A 669 -16.47 7.65 7.83
C THR A 669 -15.40 8.33 8.65
N GLU A 670 -14.14 7.99 8.42
CA GLU A 670 -12.99 8.46 9.20
C GLU A 670 -11.71 8.53 8.35
N ILE A 671 -10.74 9.34 8.80
CA ILE A 671 -9.38 9.37 8.25
C ILE A 671 -8.45 8.69 9.25
N LEU A 672 -7.83 7.59 8.83
CA LEU A 672 -6.84 6.89 9.62
C LEU A 672 -5.47 7.55 9.40
N SER A 673 -4.91 8.10 10.48
CA SER A 673 -3.56 8.69 10.48
C SER A 673 -2.54 7.69 11.05
N VAL A 674 -1.96 6.89 10.16
CA VAL A 674 -0.74 6.10 10.42
C VAL A 674 0.45 6.86 9.77
N PRO A 675 1.67 6.31 9.50
CA PRO A 675 2.74 7.10 8.85
C PRO A 675 2.28 7.80 7.56
N ASN A 676 1.28 7.22 6.89
CA ASN A 676 0.48 7.86 5.84
C ASN A 676 -0.98 7.98 6.29
N GLN A 677 -1.72 8.91 5.68
CA GLN A 677 -3.14 9.11 5.94
C GLN A 677 -3.99 8.38 4.91
N TYR A 678 -5.08 7.78 5.37
CA TYR A 678 -5.99 7.02 4.53
C TYR A 678 -7.46 7.31 4.83
N LEU A 679 -8.29 7.40 3.79
CA LEU A 679 -9.75 7.39 3.90
C LEU A 679 -10.23 5.96 4.20
N VAL A 680 -11.04 5.80 5.25
CA VAL A 680 -11.54 4.51 5.71
C VAL A 680 -13.07 4.45 5.62
N CYS A 681 -13.58 3.25 5.32
CA CYS A 681 -14.99 2.94 5.10
C CYS A 681 -15.61 3.85 4.04
N VAL A 682 -15.15 3.67 2.81
CA VAL A 682 -15.40 4.57 1.69
C VAL A 682 -16.56 4.06 0.85
N THR A 683 -17.49 4.96 0.50
CA THR A 683 -18.66 4.67 -0.34
C THR A 683 -18.70 5.60 -1.54
N ALA A 684 -18.94 5.05 -2.73
CA ALA A 684 -19.05 5.80 -3.97
C ALA A 684 -20.31 6.67 -3.97
N VAL A 685 -20.20 7.87 -4.52
CA VAL A 685 -21.30 8.83 -4.62
C VAL A 685 -21.65 9.06 -6.08
N ASP A 686 -22.95 9.04 -6.37
CA ASP A 686 -23.46 9.36 -7.71
C ASP A 686 -23.60 10.87 -7.88
N HIS A 687 -23.28 11.39 -9.07
CA HIS A 687 -23.35 12.81 -9.41
C HIS A 687 -24.71 13.45 -9.10
N ASP A 688 -25.79 12.75 -9.44
CA ASP A 688 -27.16 13.21 -9.21
C ASP A 688 -27.44 13.52 -7.72
N ALA A 689 -26.83 12.75 -6.82
CA ALA A 689 -26.98 12.93 -5.38
C ALA A 689 -26.22 14.17 -4.88
N LEU A 690 -25.08 14.50 -5.47
CA LEU A 690 -24.28 15.67 -5.08
C LEU A 690 -25.04 16.99 -5.30
N TYR A 691 -25.77 17.09 -6.42
CA TYR A 691 -26.56 18.29 -6.76
C TYR A 691 -27.71 18.55 -5.78
N THR A 692 -28.10 17.56 -4.98
CA THR A 692 -29.12 17.75 -3.94
C THR A 692 -28.59 18.48 -2.70
N ILE A 693 -27.27 18.51 -2.52
CA ILE A 693 -26.62 19.04 -1.31
C ILE A 693 -25.77 20.26 -1.63
N HIS A 694 -25.03 20.22 -2.74
CA HIS A 694 -24.15 21.31 -3.16
C HIS A 694 -24.64 21.94 -4.47
N PRO A 695 -24.52 23.29 -4.62
CA PRO A 695 -24.82 23.96 -5.87
C PRO A 695 -23.98 23.41 -7.03
N VAL A 696 -24.59 23.31 -8.22
CA VAL A 696 -23.92 22.84 -9.44
C VAL A 696 -22.65 23.65 -9.74
N SER A 697 -22.67 24.96 -9.48
CA SER A 697 -21.53 25.85 -9.69
C SER A 697 -20.33 25.51 -8.80
N PHE A 698 -20.58 25.11 -7.55
CA PHE A 698 -19.54 24.70 -6.61
C PHE A 698 -18.87 23.40 -7.04
N ILE A 699 -19.67 22.43 -7.50
CA ILE A 699 -19.14 21.15 -8.00
C ILE A 699 -18.28 21.36 -9.25
N LYS A 700 -18.74 22.18 -10.21
CA LYS A 700 -17.96 22.51 -11.41
C LYS A 700 -16.62 23.18 -11.09
N GLN A 701 -16.60 24.12 -10.14
CA GLN A 701 -15.35 24.75 -9.69
C GLN A 701 -14.35 23.75 -9.09
N LEU A 702 -14.83 22.72 -8.39
CA LEU A 702 -13.97 21.66 -7.87
C LEU A 702 -13.47 20.75 -8.99
N GLU A 703 -14.32 20.40 -9.94
CA GLU A 703 -13.94 19.58 -11.10
C GLU A 703 -12.89 20.26 -12.00
N GLU A 704 -12.88 21.60 -12.08
CA GLU A 704 -11.81 22.36 -12.75
C GLU A 704 -10.42 22.13 -12.13
N GLN A 705 -10.35 21.76 -10.84
CA GLN A 705 -9.09 21.45 -10.14
C GLN A 705 -8.59 20.02 -10.38
N LYS A 706 -9.41 19.16 -11.01
CA LYS A 706 -9.08 17.77 -11.32
C LYS A 706 -8.03 17.70 -12.44
N LEU A 707 -7.12 16.74 -12.32
CA LEU A 707 -6.16 16.46 -13.38
C LEU A 707 -6.89 15.76 -14.53
N GLN A 708 -6.78 16.38 -15.71
CA GLN A 708 -7.22 15.81 -16.97
C GLN A 708 -6.13 14.89 -17.53
N ILE A 709 -6.56 13.93 -18.35
CA ILE A 709 -5.67 12.98 -19.00
C ILE A 709 -5.62 13.30 -20.49
N LYS A 710 -4.42 13.46 -21.04
CA LYS A 710 -4.21 13.57 -22.49
C LYS A 710 -3.16 12.56 -22.94
N VAL A 711 -3.50 11.75 -23.94
CA VAL A 711 -2.63 10.68 -24.45
C VAL A 711 -2.02 11.11 -25.78
N ILE A 712 -0.70 11.00 -25.90
CA ILE A 712 0.04 11.13 -27.16
C ILE A 712 0.34 9.71 -27.64
N SER A 713 -0.30 9.30 -28.73
CA SER A 713 -0.15 7.97 -29.34
C SER A 713 0.61 8.02 -30.67
N GLY A 714 0.96 6.85 -31.22
CA GLY A 714 1.66 6.72 -32.50
C GLY A 714 3.19 6.91 -32.42
N LEU A 715 3.77 6.75 -31.24
CA LEU A 715 5.21 6.93 -31.01
C LEU A 715 5.97 5.60 -31.20
N GLY A 716 7.24 5.67 -31.60
CA GLY A 716 8.12 4.50 -31.68
C GLY A 716 8.81 4.19 -30.34
N THR A 717 9.07 2.91 -30.03
CA THR A 717 9.77 2.49 -28.80
C THR A 717 11.13 3.16 -28.61
N ASN A 718 11.90 3.35 -29.69
CA ASN A 718 13.19 4.03 -29.65
C ASN A 718 13.07 5.53 -29.34
N LEU A 719 12.03 6.18 -29.85
CA LEU A 719 11.72 7.58 -29.55
C LEU A 719 11.39 7.74 -28.07
N LEU A 720 10.53 6.87 -27.53
CA LEU A 720 10.17 6.88 -26.12
C LEU A 720 11.38 6.68 -25.20
N ARG A 721 12.27 5.74 -25.53
CA ARG A 721 13.52 5.51 -24.76
C ARG A 721 14.42 6.73 -24.74
N ARG A 722 14.57 7.44 -25.88
CA ARG A 722 15.34 8.69 -25.94
C ARG A 722 14.68 9.81 -25.14
N PHE A 723 13.35 9.94 -25.25
CA PHE A 723 12.57 10.90 -24.48
C PHE A 723 12.71 10.68 -22.97
N CYS A 724 12.66 9.42 -22.49
CA CYS A 724 12.95 9.09 -21.09
C CYS A 724 14.37 9.48 -20.67
N GLY A 725 15.33 9.24 -21.55
CA GLY A 725 16.76 9.25 -21.22
C GLY A 725 17.15 8.06 -20.33
N LYS A 726 18.45 7.96 -20.00
CA LYS A 726 18.96 6.92 -19.10
C LYS A 726 18.30 7.05 -17.72
N TYR A 727 17.72 5.97 -17.21
CA TYR A 727 17.01 5.92 -15.93
C TYR A 727 15.86 6.94 -15.78
N GLY A 728 15.30 7.46 -16.88
CA GLY A 728 14.21 8.44 -16.83
C GLY A 728 14.65 9.88 -16.51
N GLN A 729 15.95 10.19 -16.52
CA GLN A 729 16.45 11.52 -16.15
C GLN A 729 15.93 12.66 -17.04
N ASN A 730 15.78 12.44 -18.34
CA ASN A 730 15.27 13.49 -19.25
C ASN A 730 13.79 13.75 -18.99
N GLN A 731 13.00 12.70 -18.80
CA GLN A 731 11.60 12.82 -18.41
C GLN A 731 11.44 13.60 -17.09
N GLN A 732 12.25 13.29 -16.08
CA GLN A 732 12.22 14.01 -14.79
C GLN A 732 12.57 15.49 -14.95
N LYS A 733 13.57 15.84 -15.77
CA LYS A 733 13.92 17.24 -16.07
C LYS A 733 12.79 18.00 -16.76
N ILE A 734 12.07 17.34 -17.69
CA ILE A 734 10.90 17.94 -18.35
C ILE A 734 9.78 18.14 -17.34
N ILE A 735 9.51 17.15 -16.48
CA ILE A 735 8.50 17.25 -15.43
C ILE A 735 8.84 18.37 -14.44
N SER A 736 10.09 18.48 -13.97
CA SER A 736 10.49 19.54 -13.03
C SER A 736 10.32 20.93 -13.65
N ARG A 737 10.74 21.10 -14.91
CA ARG A 737 10.54 22.35 -15.65
C ARG A 737 9.06 22.69 -15.82
N LEU A 738 8.23 21.70 -16.15
CA LEU A 738 6.78 21.90 -16.29
C LEU A 738 6.12 22.33 -14.97
N LYS A 739 6.54 21.74 -13.84
CA LYS A 739 6.06 22.10 -12.51
C LYS A 739 6.41 23.54 -12.15
N GLU A 740 7.64 23.96 -12.42
CA GLU A 740 8.09 25.34 -12.21
C GLU A 740 7.35 26.32 -13.15
N ASP A 741 7.27 26.01 -14.45
CA ASP A 741 6.66 26.86 -15.46
C ASP A 741 5.15 27.05 -15.27
N CYS A 742 4.46 26.05 -14.71
CA CYS A 742 3.02 26.07 -14.48
C CYS A 742 2.64 26.35 -13.01
N ARG A 743 3.62 26.37 -12.10
CA ARG A 743 3.44 26.45 -10.64
C ARG A 743 2.44 25.43 -10.09
N ASP A 744 2.46 24.22 -10.63
CA ASP A 744 1.59 23.11 -10.21
C ASP A 744 2.40 21.82 -10.04
N ASP A 745 2.63 21.43 -8.78
CA ASP A 745 3.40 20.25 -8.41
C ASP A 745 2.72 18.92 -8.78
N ARG A 746 1.45 18.96 -9.18
CA ARG A 746 0.65 17.78 -9.53
C ARG A 746 0.87 17.32 -10.98
N ILE A 747 1.53 18.14 -11.81
CA ILE A 747 1.80 17.79 -13.21
C ILE A 747 2.67 16.54 -13.27
N THR A 748 2.20 15.54 -14.02
CA THR A 748 2.90 14.26 -14.19
C THR A 748 2.86 13.85 -15.67
N VAL A 749 3.96 13.26 -16.13
CA VAL A 749 4.08 12.69 -17.47
C VAL A 749 4.48 11.23 -17.29
N GLU A 750 3.63 10.31 -17.73
CA GLU A 750 3.86 8.87 -17.64
C GLU A 750 4.04 8.27 -19.03
N ILE A 751 4.75 7.15 -19.11
CA ILE A 751 5.10 6.52 -20.39
C ILE A 751 4.66 5.08 -20.35
N ASN A 752 3.74 4.74 -21.25
CA ASN A 752 3.26 3.38 -21.45
C ASN A 752 4.02 2.75 -22.62
N PHE A 753 5.05 1.97 -22.29
CA PHE A 753 5.86 1.25 -23.29
C PHE A 753 5.12 0.10 -23.97
N GLN A 754 4.04 -0.43 -23.39
CA GLN A 754 3.26 -1.51 -24.02
C GLN A 754 2.46 -0.98 -25.21
N ASN A 755 1.83 0.20 -25.03
CA ASN A 755 1.02 0.84 -26.05
C ASN A 755 1.78 1.88 -26.90
N ASN A 756 3.03 2.18 -26.53
CA ASN A 756 3.83 3.28 -27.07
C ASN A 756 3.16 4.65 -26.93
N GLU A 757 2.69 4.95 -25.73
CA GLU A 757 1.95 6.18 -25.43
C GLU A 757 2.67 7.01 -24.37
N VAL A 758 2.56 8.34 -24.49
CA VAL A 758 2.90 9.27 -23.40
C VAL A 758 1.59 9.83 -22.84
N VAL A 759 1.37 9.64 -21.55
CA VAL A 759 0.16 10.04 -20.83
C VAL A 759 0.48 11.28 -19.99
N LEU A 760 -0.24 12.36 -20.25
CA LEU A 760 -0.08 13.65 -19.58
C LEU A 760 -1.18 13.84 -18.55
N PHE A 761 -0.80 14.26 -17.36
CA PHE A 761 -1.70 14.62 -16.27
C PHE A 761 -1.48 16.09 -15.89
N ALA A 762 -2.48 16.93 -16.11
CA ALA A 762 -2.45 18.35 -15.78
C ALA A 762 -3.88 18.89 -15.61
N THR A 763 -4.05 20.03 -14.93
CA THR A 763 -5.34 20.73 -14.92
C THR A 763 -5.70 21.24 -16.31
N GLU A 764 -6.99 21.49 -16.54
CA GLU A 764 -7.49 21.99 -17.83
C GLU A 764 -6.76 23.26 -18.28
N GLN A 765 -6.54 24.20 -17.35
CA GLN A 765 -5.83 25.47 -17.59
C GLN A 765 -4.39 25.27 -18.07
N ASN A 766 -3.70 24.21 -17.61
CA ASN A 766 -2.29 23.97 -17.91
C ASN A 766 -2.08 22.93 -19.02
N MET A 767 -3.13 22.19 -19.41
CA MET A 767 -3.01 21.04 -20.31
C MET A 767 -2.45 21.39 -21.69
N GLU A 768 -2.87 22.52 -22.28
CA GLU A 768 -2.33 22.96 -23.57
C GLU A 768 -0.83 23.25 -23.49
N LYS A 769 -0.41 23.98 -22.45
CA LYS A 769 1.00 24.32 -22.22
C LYS A 769 1.84 23.06 -22.02
N VAL A 770 1.38 22.13 -21.17
CA VAL A 770 2.04 20.84 -20.93
C VAL A 770 2.15 20.03 -22.21
N PHE A 771 1.06 19.93 -22.98
CA PHE A 771 1.04 19.22 -24.25
C PHE A 771 2.04 19.81 -25.26
N CYS A 772 2.05 21.13 -25.44
CA CYS A 772 2.97 21.80 -26.36
C CYS A 772 4.43 21.56 -25.99
N THR A 773 4.79 21.67 -24.71
CA THR A 773 6.17 21.45 -24.25
C THR A 773 6.60 19.99 -24.44
N VAL A 774 5.76 19.02 -24.08
CA VAL A 774 6.09 17.59 -24.23
C VAL A 774 6.13 17.20 -25.70
N ASN A 775 5.18 17.65 -26.51
CA ASN A 775 5.16 17.37 -27.95
C ASN A 775 6.38 17.98 -28.66
N SER A 776 6.77 19.21 -28.31
CA SER A 776 7.98 19.84 -28.85
C SER A 776 9.25 19.05 -28.51
N ALA A 777 9.34 18.50 -27.29
CA ALA A 777 10.45 17.65 -26.89
C ALA A 777 10.46 16.31 -27.66
N LEU A 778 9.30 15.67 -27.83
CA LEU A 778 9.16 14.44 -28.63
C LEU A 778 9.50 14.68 -30.11
N GLU A 779 9.05 15.77 -30.70
CA GLU A 779 9.36 16.12 -32.09
C GLU A 779 10.86 16.39 -32.30
N CYS A 780 11.51 17.05 -31.33
CA CYS A 780 12.95 17.27 -31.34
C CYS A 780 13.72 15.94 -31.38
N GLU A 781 13.41 15.02 -30.46
CA GLU A 781 14.02 13.68 -30.45
C GLU A 781 13.70 12.88 -31.72
N GLY A 782 12.48 12.99 -32.24
CA GLY A 782 12.04 12.34 -33.47
C GLY A 782 12.74 12.87 -34.72
N LYS A 783 13.11 14.15 -34.76
CA LYS A 783 13.94 14.71 -35.83
C LYS A 783 15.37 14.17 -35.77
N ILE A 784 15.97 14.12 -34.59
CA ILE A 784 17.33 13.58 -34.41
C ILE A 784 17.38 12.10 -34.79
N LEU A 785 16.39 11.30 -34.36
CA LEU A 785 16.34 9.86 -34.66
C LEU A 785 16.24 9.57 -36.17
N ARG A 786 15.52 10.41 -36.93
CA ARG A 786 15.38 10.25 -38.39
C ARG A 786 16.68 10.55 -39.15
N ASN A 787 17.51 11.44 -38.61
CA ASN A 787 18.75 11.87 -39.25
C ASN A 787 19.97 11.08 -38.75
N GLU A 788 19.80 10.22 -37.73
CA GLU A 788 20.86 9.41 -37.16
C GLU A 788 21.34 8.33 -38.14
N CYS A 789 22.63 8.31 -38.41
CA CYS A 789 23.28 7.31 -39.24
C CYS A 789 24.23 6.42 -38.42
N LEU A 790 24.38 5.17 -38.82
CA LEU A 790 25.18 4.16 -38.14
C LEU A 790 26.45 3.86 -38.94
N GLU A 791 27.61 4.15 -38.35
CA GLU A 791 28.93 3.88 -38.91
C GLU A 791 29.32 2.41 -38.66
N ARG A 792 29.70 1.68 -39.72
CA ARG A 792 30.16 0.28 -39.63
C ARG A 792 31.34 0.01 -40.54
N ASN A 793 32.33 -0.70 -40.00
CA ASN A 793 33.41 -1.30 -40.79
C ASN A 793 32.86 -2.47 -41.60
N LEU A 794 33.12 -2.47 -42.90
CA LEU A 794 32.68 -3.54 -43.81
C LEU A 794 33.51 -4.82 -43.64
N PHE A 795 34.73 -4.72 -43.13
CA PHE A 795 35.63 -5.85 -42.88
C PHE A 795 36.33 -5.74 -41.53
N PRO A 796 36.56 -6.86 -40.81
CA PRO A 796 37.46 -6.91 -39.67
C PRO A 796 38.91 -6.89 -40.20
N GLY A 797 39.49 -5.70 -40.37
CA GLY A 797 40.85 -5.48 -40.89
C GLY A 797 41.69 -4.56 -40.01
N ARG A 798 42.99 -4.44 -40.33
CA ARG A 798 43.98 -3.65 -39.57
C ARG A 798 43.50 -2.21 -39.27
N PRO A 799 43.96 -1.63 -38.16
CA PRO A 799 43.66 -0.26 -37.82
C PRO A 799 44.22 0.74 -38.84
N GLY A 800 43.33 1.54 -39.43
CA GLY A 800 43.67 2.68 -40.30
C GLY A 800 43.26 2.61 -41.77
N SER A 801 42.68 1.51 -42.28
CA SER A 801 42.28 1.44 -43.70
C SER A 801 41.11 0.48 -44.01
N SER A 802 40.25 0.16 -43.04
CA SER A 802 39.05 -0.64 -43.32
C SER A 802 37.96 0.23 -43.96
N PRO A 803 37.36 -0.18 -45.09
CA PRO A 803 36.20 0.48 -45.67
C PRO A 803 35.08 0.70 -44.65
N ILE A 804 34.58 1.94 -44.56
CA ILE A 804 33.53 2.33 -43.62
C ILE A 804 32.26 2.67 -44.40
N ALA A 805 31.12 2.11 -43.99
CA ALA A 805 29.81 2.48 -44.51
C ALA A 805 28.99 3.21 -43.45
N LEU A 806 28.33 4.28 -43.86
CA LEU A 806 27.41 5.07 -43.05
C LEU A 806 25.97 4.73 -43.45
N PHE A 807 25.24 4.03 -42.59
CA PHE A 807 23.88 3.57 -42.85
C PHE A 807 22.85 4.52 -42.25
N GLY A 808 22.03 5.14 -43.08
CA GLY A 808 20.87 5.91 -42.66
C GLY A 808 19.63 5.05 -42.41
N SER A 809 18.50 5.72 -42.15
CA SER A 809 17.20 5.04 -41.96
C SER A 809 16.86 4.12 -43.13
N GLY A 810 16.38 2.90 -42.85
CA GLY A 810 16.04 1.93 -43.89
C GLY A 810 17.24 1.18 -44.50
N ALA A 811 18.41 1.25 -43.86
CA ALA A 811 19.68 0.69 -44.36
C ALA A 811 20.18 1.35 -45.66
N GLU A 812 19.71 2.57 -45.95
CA GLU A 812 20.25 3.40 -47.03
C GLU A 812 21.71 3.71 -46.76
N ILE A 813 22.61 3.41 -47.70
CA ILE A 813 24.01 3.77 -47.59
C ILE A 813 24.13 5.26 -47.91
N LYS A 814 24.31 6.08 -46.88
CA LYS A 814 24.47 7.53 -47.02
C LYS A 814 25.87 7.91 -47.50
N HIS A 815 26.88 7.14 -47.11
CA HIS A 815 28.26 7.31 -47.57
C HIS A 815 29.06 6.00 -47.44
N LEU A 816 29.99 5.78 -48.36
CA LEU A 816 30.93 4.66 -48.36
C LEU A 816 32.35 5.22 -48.47
N GLU A 817 33.12 5.15 -47.39
CA GLU A 817 34.49 5.64 -47.34
C GLU A 817 35.49 4.51 -47.60
N LEU A 818 36.14 4.59 -48.75
CA LEU A 818 37.13 3.60 -49.22
C LEU A 818 38.58 4.13 -49.16
N GLY A 819 38.77 5.44 -49.00
CA GLY A 819 40.05 6.12 -49.16
C GLY A 819 40.87 6.29 -47.88
N GLY A 820 40.45 5.68 -46.76
CA GLY A 820 41.12 5.83 -45.47
C GLY A 820 40.98 7.22 -44.83
N ARG A 821 40.03 8.04 -45.30
CA ARG A 821 39.66 9.33 -44.68
C ARG A 821 38.77 9.10 -43.46
N TYR A 822 38.62 10.11 -42.61
CA TYR A 822 37.83 10.02 -41.38
C TYR A 822 36.46 10.68 -41.54
N LEU A 823 35.41 9.98 -41.10
CA LEU A 823 34.06 10.52 -40.98
C LEU A 823 33.76 11.03 -39.56
N THR A 824 34.53 10.53 -38.58
CA THR A 824 34.27 10.75 -37.17
C THR A 824 35.40 11.56 -36.53
N VAL A 825 35.01 12.59 -35.79
CA VAL A 825 35.88 13.48 -35.03
C VAL A 825 35.52 13.40 -33.55
N GLU A 826 36.51 13.50 -32.69
CA GLU A 826 36.37 13.49 -31.24
C GLU A 826 36.55 14.90 -30.69
N VAL A 827 35.66 15.31 -29.79
CA VAL A 827 35.67 16.63 -29.15
C VAL A 827 36.29 16.52 -27.77
N LEU A 828 37.34 17.32 -27.54
CA LEU A 828 38.05 17.47 -26.30
C LEU A 828 37.84 18.90 -25.77
N HIS A 829 37.52 19.02 -24.47
CA HIS A 829 37.32 20.30 -23.79
C HIS A 829 37.77 20.21 -22.34
N GLN A 830 38.29 21.30 -21.74
CA GLN A 830 38.81 21.25 -20.37
C GLN A 830 37.69 21.03 -19.33
N ASN A 831 36.51 21.60 -19.58
CA ASN A 831 35.32 21.46 -18.72
C ASN A 831 34.22 20.63 -19.42
N ALA A 832 34.56 19.47 -19.97
CA ALA A 832 33.63 18.67 -20.78
C ALA A 832 32.34 18.23 -20.05
N HIS A 833 32.31 18.23 -18.71
CA HIS A 833 31.13 17.84 -17.93
C HIS A 833 30.08 18.96 -17.83
N ASP A 834 30.49 20.21 -17.97
CA ASP A 834 29.63 21.40 -17.78
C ASP A 834 29.14 22.00 -19.11
N ILE A 835 29.43 21.34 -20.24
CA ILE A 835 28.96 21.74 -21.56
C ILE A 835 27.50 21.33 -21.74
N ASP A 836 26.65 22.28 -22.15
CA ASP A 836 25.31 21.98 -22.65
C ASP A 836 25.42 21.25 -23.99
N ASP A 837 24.94 20.00 -24.01
CA ASP A 837 25.00 19.13 -25.18
C ASP A 837 24.27 19.74 -26.39
N LYS A 838 23.17 20.46 -26.18
CA LYS A 838 22.37 21.04 -27.27
C LYS A 838 23.03 22.26 -27.88
N GLU A 839 23.67 23.10 -27.06
CA GLU A 839 24.41 24.27 -27.56
C GLU A 839 25.63 23.85 -28.37
N LEU A 840 26.36 22.82 -27.92
CA LEU A 840 27.51 22.32 -28.66
C LEU A 840 27.09 21.67 -29.99
N ILE A 841 26.02 20.87 -29.99
CA ILE A 841 25.49 20.27 -31.25
C ILE A 841 25.07 21.38 -32.22
N PHE A 842 24.37 22.42 -31.74
CA PHE A 842 23.94 23.53 -32.58
C PHE A 842 25.13 24.33 -33.15
N LEU A 843 26.14 24.59 -32.32
CA LEU A 843 27.36 25.26 -32.77
C LEU A 843 28.07 24.45 -33.86
N VAL A 844 28.23 23.13 -33.66
CA VAL A 844 28.86 22.23 -34.65
C VAL A 844 28.06 22.18 -35.95
N ASP A 845 26.73 22.09 -35.88
CA ASP A 845 25.87 22.04 -37.07
C ASP A 845 25.83 23.38 -37.82
N SER A 846 25.95 24.51 -37.11
CA SER A 846 25.92 25.85 -37.71
C SER A 846 27.14 26.19 -38.58
N ILE A 847 28.28 25.52 -38.34
CA ILE A 847 29.56 25.79 -39.04
C ILE A 847 29.97 24.61 -39.92
N GLY A 848 29.70 23.37 -39.49
CA GLY A 848 29.95 22.14 -40.25
C GLY A 848 28.62 21.45 -40.57
N SER A 849 27.99 21.82 -41.68
CA SER A 849 26.71 21.21 -42.09
C SER A 849 26.87 19.70 -42.33
N GLY A 850 25.91 18.89 -41.89
CA GLY A 850 25.85 17.47 -42.24
C GLY A 850 26.37 16.53 -41.16
N ILE A 851 26.09 16.82 -39.89
CA ILE A 851 26.24 15.85 -38.79
C ILE A 851 25.30 14.67 -39.05
N ALA A 852 25.86 13.48 -39.10
CA ALA A 852 25.13 12.23 -39.29
C ALA A 852 24.86 11.50 -37.96
N ASN A 853 25.76 11.63 -36.98
CA ASN A 853 25.58 11.05 -35.65
C ASN A 853 26.43 11.80 -34.63
N PHE A 854 26.09 11.70 -33.34
CA PHE A 854 26.95 12.12 -32.26
C PHE A 854 26.83 11.18 -31.05
N HIS A 855 27.93 11.02 -30.32
CA HIS A 855 28.00 10.14 -29.17
C HIS A 855 28.75 10.79 -28.02
N LYS A 856 28.06 11.13 -26.93
CA LYS A 856 28.69 11.62 -25.70
C LYS A 856 29.34 10.46 -24.94
N SER A 857 30.61 10.62 -24.57
CA SER A 857 31.34 9.55 -23.89
C SER A 857 30.92 9.43 -22.42
N THR A 858 30.60 8.23 -21.96
CA THR A 858 30.34 7.94 -20.54
C THR A 858 31.56 7.28 -19.92
N GLY A 859 32.52 8.09 -19.46
CA GLY A 859 33.69 7.61 -18.71
C GLY A 859 34.81 8.64 -18.65
N SER A 860 35.41 8.81 -17.47
CA SER A 860 36.61 9.63 -17.25
C SER A 860 37.83 8.93 -17.86
N PHE A 861 38.09 9.16 -19.14
CA PHE A 861 39.40 8.89 -19.74
C PHE A 861 40.12 10.23 -19.95
N ARG A 862 41.02 10.57 -19.02
CA ARG A 862 42.03 11.60 -19.27
C ARG A 862 43.05 11.02 -20.24
N ILE A 863 43.12 11.55 -21.46
CA ILE A 863 44.24 11.29 -22.35
C ILE A 863 45.40 12.14 -21.84
N ALA A 864 46.58 11.54 -21.68
CA ALA A 864 47.76 12.25 -21.22
C ALA A 864 48.05 13.44 -22.15
N SER A 865 47.94 14.64 -21.59
CA SER A 865 48.37 15.96 -22.08
C SER A 865 47.42 16.88 -22.88
N ASP A 866 46.16 16.55 -23.22
CA ASP A 866 45.26 17.55 -23.84
C ASP A 866 43.75 17.25 -23.64
N GLY A 867 43.10 17.93 -22.69
CA GLY A 867 41.62 18.02 -22.56
C GLY A 867 40.87 16.80 -22.02
N ILE A 868 39.66 17.01 -21.49
CA ILE A 868 38.72 15.94 -21.12
C ILE A 868 37.87 15.62 -22.34
N LYS A 869 37.66 14.34 -22.61
CA LYS A 869 36.82 13.88 -23.72
C LYS A 869 35.34 14.15 -23.44
N TRP A 870 34.70 14.96 -24.29
CA TRP A 870 33.25 15.16 -24.26
C TRP A 870 32.54 14.02 -25.02
N GLY A 871 32.92 13.80 -26.28
CA GLY A 871 32.20 12.89 -27.18
C GLY A 871 32.74 12.87 -28.60
N LYS A 872 32.00 12.26 -29.52
CA LYS A 872 32.34 12.15 -30.95
C LYS A 872 31.21 12.68 -31.83
N PHE A 873 31.56 13.30 -32.95
CA PHE A 873 30.64 13.64 -34.04
C PHE A 873 31.03 12.85 -35.29
N THR A 874 30.04 12.28 -35.97
CA THR A 874 30.18 11.61 -37.25
C THR A 874 29.48 12.44 -38.31
N PHE A 875 30.14 12.72 -39.42
CA PHE A 875 29.61 13.53 -40.51
C PHE A 875 29.17 12.65 -41.70
N LEU A 876 28.24 13.17 -42.50
CA LEU A 876 27.76 12.51 -43.72
C LEU A 876 28.88 12.35 -44.76
N LYS A 877 29.85 13.26 -44.77
CA LYS A 877 30.95 13.29 -45.74
C LYS A 877 32.29 13.59 -45.05
N PRO A 878 33.42 13.03 -45.52
CA PRO A 878 34.74 13.30 -44.96
C PRO A 878 35.13 14.76 -45.10
N GLU A 879 34.72 15.43 -46.18
CA GLU A 879 35.02 16.85 -46.40
C GLU A 879 34.43 17.71 -45.27
N ASN A 880 33.26 17.33 -44.73
CA ASN A 880 32.60 18.05 -43.64
C ASN A 880 33.32 17.79 -42.30
N ALA A 881 33.85 16.58 -42.11
CA ALA A 881 34.64 16.24 -40.92
C ALA A 881 35.98 17.00 -40.91
N GLU A 882 36.65 17.08 -42.07
CA GLU A 882 37.88 17.86 -42.25
C GLU A 882 37.65 19.36 -42.06
N ASP A 883 36.55 19.89 -42.63
CA ASP A 883 36.15 21.28 -42.47
C ASP A 883 35.87 21.61 -40.98
N ALA A 884 35.17 20.72 -40.27
CA ALA A 884 34.95 20.85 -38.83
C ALA A 884 36.27 20.86 -38.04
N VAL A 885 37.22 19.95 -38.30
CA VAL A 885 38.52 19.94 -37.60
C VAL A 885 39.31 21.22 -37.87
N SER A 886 39.29 21.73 -39.11
CA SER A 886 40.05 22.92 -39.49
C SER A 886 39.46 24.21 -38.90
N LYS A 887 38.13 24.31 -38.78
CA LYS A 887 37.44 25.52 -38.31
C LYS A 887 37.25 25.57 -36.80
N PHE A 888 37.08 24.42 -36.12
CA PHE A 888 36.78 24.40 -34.70
C PHE A 888 38.00 24.38 -33.77
N ASN A 889 39.15 23.91 -34.25
CA ASN A 889 40.37 23.91 -33.45
C ASN A 889 40.78 25.36 -33.13
N GLY A 890 40.59 25.77 -31.87
CA GLY A 890 40.92 27.12 -31.38
C GLY A 890 39.74 28.06 -31.14
N ILE A 891 38.49 27.64 -31.40
CA ILE A 891 37.28 28.42 -31.02
C ILE A 891 37.10 28.35 -29.50
N GLU A 892 36.95 29.50 -28.84
CA GLU A 892 36.58 29.57 -27.43
C GLU A 892 35.09 29.24 -27.23
N PHE A 893 34.81 28.27 -26.35
CA PHE A 893 33.47 27.88 -25.96
C PHE A 893 33.46 27.62 -24.44
N ASN A 894 32.51 28.19 -23.69
CA ASN A 894 32.46 28.08 -22.21
C ASN A 894 33.82 28.29 -21.51
N GLY A 895 34.58 29.29 -21.95
CA GLY A 895 35.82 29.74 -21.30
C GLY A 895 37.07 28.91 -21.60
N SER A 896 37.03 27.94 -22.52
CA SER A 896 38.23 27.26 -23.01
C SER A 896 38.14 26.90 -24.50
N SER A 897 39.27 26.64 -25.14
CA SER A 897 39.31 26.30 -26.57
C SER A 897 38.81 24.88 -26.83
N LEU A 898 37.88 24.71 -27.77
CA LEU A 898 37.51 23.39 -28.29
C LEU A 898 38.65 22.80 -29.12
N LYS A 899 38.93 21.51 -28.91
CA LYS A 899 39.88 20.74 -29.71
C LYS A 899 39.18 19.54 -30.35
N LEU A 900 39.16 19.48 -31.67
CA LEU A 900 38.61 18.38 -32.45
C LEU A 900 39.74 17.53 -33.03
N VAL A 901 39.67 16.22 -32.77
CA VAL A 901 40.70 15.25 -33.19
C VAL A 901 40.07 14.15 -34.07
N PRO A 902 40.64 13.84 -35.24
CA PRO A 902 40.18 12.72 -36.06
C PRO A 902 40.24 11.38 -35.30
N VAL A 903 39.19 10.56 -35.42
CA VAL A 903 39.16 9.21 -34.82
C VAL A 903 39.61 8.18 -35.85
N CYS A 904 40.90 7.82 -35.86
CA CYS A 904 41.38 6.63 -36.56
C CYS A 904 41.28 5.41 -35.63
N THR A 905 40.49 4.41 -35.99
CA THR A 905 40.29 3.19 -35.17
C THR A 905 41.60 2.39 -35.05
N PHE A 906 42.31 2.55 -33.94
CA PHE A 906 43.43 1.68 -33.54
C PHE A 906 42.97 0.64 -32.53
N ASP A 907 42.68 -0.59 -32.97
CA ASP A 907 42.59 -1.74 -32.08
C ASP A 907 43.19 -3.00 -32.74
N ASN A 908 44.15 -3.61 -32.04
CA ASN A 908 45.02 -4.69 -32.52
C ASN A 908 44.54 -6.05 -31.99
N ARG A 909 44.36 -7.04 -32.89
CA ARG A 909 44.81 -8.46 -32.79
C ARG A 909 44.11 -9.32 -33.86
N GLY A 910 44.85 -9.75 -34.89
CA GLY A 910 44.43 -10.76 -35.87
C GLY A 910 45.39 -10.84 -37.07
N LEU A 911 45.73 -12.05 -37.52
CA LEU A 911 46.70 -12.32 -38.61
C LEU A 911 46.24 -11.72 -39.97
N PRO A 912 47.19 -11.39 -40.88
CA PRO A 912 46.96 -10.54 -42.05
C PRO A 912 46.57 -11.37 -43.28
N PHE A 913 45.49 -10.97 -43.96
CA PHE A 913 44.94 -11.51 -45.22
C PHE A 913 44.40 -12.96 -45.18
N PRO A 914 43.18 -13.21 -45.72
CA PRO A 914 42.67 -14.57 -45.93
C PRO A 914 43.54 -15.33 -46.95
N ALA A 915 43.86 -16.60 -46.68
CA ALA A 915 44.64 -17.44 -47.60
C ALA A 915 43.93 -17.63 -48.95
N VAL A 916 44.67 -17.49 -50.06
CA VAL A 916 44.15 -17.73 -51.42
C VAL A 916 44.21 -19.23 -51.70
N ARG A 917 43.08 -19.84 -52.10
CA ARG A 917 43.01 -21.28 -52.38
C ARG A 917 42.67 -21.54 -53.84
N ALA A 918 43.35 -22.52 -54.42
CA ALA A 918 43.06 -23.04 -55.75
C ALA A 918 42.90 -24.55 -55.71
N LYS A 919 41.97 -25.08 -56.52
CA LYS A 919 41.76 -26.52 -56.67
C LYS A 919 42.31 -26.95 -58.02
N LEU A 920 43.17 -27.96 -58.03
CA LEU A 920 43.71 -28.55 -59.24
C LEU A 920 43.10 -29.92 -59.49
N CYS A 921 42.89 -30.27 -60.75
CA CYS A 921 42.54 -31.63 -61.14
C CYS A 921 43.13 -32.02 -62.49
N TRP A 922 43.46 -33.31 -62.65
CA TRP A 922 43.92 -33.88 -63.92
C TRP A 922 43.40 -35.30 -64.11
N PRO A 923 43.19 -35.77 -65.36
CA PRO A 923 42.55 -37.04 -65.64
C PRO A 923 43.45 -38.24 -65.36
N ARG A 924 42.88 -39.30 -64.76
CA ARG A 924 43.56 -40.59 -64.49
C ARG A 924 43.19 -41.67 -65.52
N ARG A 925 42.17 -41.41 -66.34
CA ARG A 925 41.57 -42.37 -67.28
C ARG A 925 41.51 -41.77 -68.69
N HIS A 926 41.76 -42.59 -69.70
CA HIS A 926 41.61 -42.18 -71.10
C HIS A 926 40.17 -41.74 -71.41
N SER A 927 40.04 -40.79 -72.34
CA SER A 927 38.76 -40.41 -72.92
C SER A 927 38.11 -41.62 -73.60
N SER A 928 36.80 -41.78 -73.42
CA SER A 928 36.00 -42.80 -74.13
C SER A 928 35.65 -42.38 -75.56
N GLY A 929 36.13 -41.22 -76.01
CA GLY A 929 35.77 -40.62 -77.29
C GLY A 929 34.33 -40.10 -77.34
N ARG A 930 33.72 -39.89 -76.16
CA ARG A 930 32.35 -39.38 -75.97
C ARG A 930 32.38 -38.19 -75.02
N ALA A 931 31.56 -37.18 -75.25
CA ALA A 931 31.42 -36.00 -74.37
C ALA A 931 29.95 -35.69 -74.11
N LEU A 932 29.69 -35.08 -72.96
CA LEU A 932 28.40 -34.52 -72.58
C LEU A 932 28.51 -32.99 -72.55
N ILE A 933 27.67 -32.31 -73.30
CA ILE A 933 27.62 -30.85 -73.44
C ILE A 933 26.32 -30.39 -72.79
N THR A 934 26.40 -29.57 -71.75
CA THR A 934 25.24 -28.96 -71.09
C THR A 934 24.93 -27.63 -71.73
N CYS A 935 23.70 -27.45 -72.20
CA CYS A 935 23.22 -26.26 -72.89
C CYS A 935 22.21 -25.50 -72.01
N ALA A 936 21.93 -24.25 -72.36
CA ALA A 936 20.81 -23.53 -71.76
C ALA A 936 19.47 -24.24 -72.09
N SER A 937 18.45 -23.98 -71.26
CA SER A 937 17.15 -24.65 -71.36
C SER A 937 16.53 -24.48 -72.75
N GLY A 938 16.16 -25.60 -73.39
CA GLY A 938 15.56 -25.62 -74.73
C GLY A 938 16.54 -25.45 -75.90
N GLU A 939 17.85 -25.30 -75.66
CA GLU A 939 18.82 -25.04 -76.74
C GLU A 939 19.47 -26.31 -77.32
N ALA A 940 19.38 -27.45 -76.63
CA ALA A 940 20.12 -28.67 -76.97
C ALA A 940 19.82 -29.19 -78.39
N GLU A 941 18.57 -29.07 -78.84
CA GLU A 941 18.16 -29.51 -80.18
C GLU A 941 18.77 -28.63 -81.28
N PHE A 942 18.87 -27.32 -81.03
CA PHE A 942 19.50 -26.37 -81.93
C PHE A 942 21.03 -26.57 -82.01
N VAL A 943 21.68 -26.84 -80.87
CA VAL A 943 23.12 -27.14 -80.84
C VAL A 943 23.46 -28.39 -81.65
N VAL A 944 22.59 -29.42 -81.66
CA VAL A 944 22.79 -30.61 -82.51
C VAL A 944 22.70 -30.27 -83.99
N ASN A 945 21.75 -29.43 -84.39
CA ASN A 945 21.58 -29.00 -85.78
C ASN A 945 22.75 -28.13 -86.26
N ASP A 946 23.21 -27.19 -85.43
CA ASP A 946 24.34 -26.32 -85.76
C ASP A 946 25.65 -27.14 -85.90
N CYS A 947 25.84 -28.15 -85.04
CA CYS A 947 27.07 -28.95 -84.98
C CYS A 947 27.01 -30.25 -85.82
N PHE A 948 26.13 -30.36 -86.82
CA PHE A 948 25.94 -31.61 -87.57
C PHE A 948 27.19 -32.08 -88.35
N ALA A 949 28.06 -31.14 -88.74
CA ALA A 949 29.30 -31.36 -89.48
C ALA A 949 30.55 -30.94 -88.68
N LEU A 950 30.47 -30.94 -87.35
CA LEU A 950 31.58 -30.53 -86.50
C LEU A 950 32.79 -31.47 -86.65
N GLY A 951 33.90 -30.93 -87.15
CA GLY A 951 35.16 -31.65 -87.34
C GLY A 951 36.15 -31.38 -86.21
N ILE A 952 36.68 -32.42 -85.58
CA ILE A 952 37.68 -32.33 -84.51
C ILE A 952 38.80 -33.34 -84.78
N GLY A 953 40.06 -32.87 -84.82
CA GLY A 953 41.24 -33.73 -85.05
C GLY A 953 41.18 -34.54 -86.35
N GLY A 954 40.61 -33.97 -87.42
CA GLY A 954 40.48 -34.61 -88.74
C GLY A 954 39.35 -35.63 -88.88
N ARG A 955 38.43 -35.74 -87.90
CA ARG A 955 37.24 -36.60 -87.95
C ARG A 955 35.97 -35.81 -87.65
N TYR A 956 34.86 -36.16 -88.32
CA TYR A 956 33.54 -35.61 -87.99
C TYR A 956 32.96 -36.32 -86.76
N ILE A 957 32.50 -35.53 -85.78
CA ILE A 957 31.87 -36.06 -84.56
C ILE A 957 30.34 -36.11 -84.71
N LYS A 958 29.71 -37.09 -84.07
CA LYS A 958 28.25 -37.25 -84.08
C LYS A 958 27.65 -36.65 -82.82
N CYS A 959 26.82 -35.62 -82.97
CA CYS A 959 26.08 -34.99 -81.87
C CYS A 959 24.62 -35.46 -81.85
N ARG A 960 24.08 -35.76 -80.67
CA ARG A 960 22.67 -36.14 -80.46
C ARG A 960 22.15 -35.54 -79.16
N VAL A 961 20.88 -35.17 -79.08
CA VAL A 961 20.29 -34.75 -77.80
C VAL A 961 20.30 -35.93 -76.84
N SER A 962 20.71 -35.69 -75.59
CA SER A 962 20.74 -36.71 -74.55
C SER A 962 19.33 -37.04 -74.11
N THR A 963 18.96 -38.32 -74.17
CA THR A 963 17.68 -38.81 -73.63
C THR A 963 17.72 -39.01 -72.11
N LYS A 964 18.92 -38.98 -71.51
CA LYS A 964 19.14 -39.26 -70.08
C LYS A 964 19.31 -38.00 -69.24
N TYR A 965 19.82 -36.92 -69.82
CA TYR A 965 20.05 -35.66 -69.14
C TYR A 965 19.39 -34.54 -69.94
N GLU A 966 18.38 -33.89 -69.35
CA GLU A 966 17.69 -32.76 -69.99
C GLU A 966 18.67 -31.63 -70.36
N ASN A 967 18.38 -30.95 -71.47
CA ASN A 967 19.19 -29.84 -72.01
C ASN A 967 20.67 -30.19 -72.26
N CYS A 968 20.99 -31.47 -72.45
CA CYS A 968 22.35 -31.90 -72.75
C CYS A 968 22.46 -32.50 -74.15
N VAL A 969 23.56 -32.23 -74.83
CA VAL A 969 23.96 -32.85 -76.10
C VAL A 969 25.07 -33.86 -75.84
N PHE A 970 24.95 -35.02 -76.46
CA PHE A 970 25.89 -36.12 -76.37
C PHE A 970 26.69 -36.20 -77.68
N ALA A 971 28.01 -36.05 -77.59
CA ALA A 971 28.92 -36.09 -78.73
C ALA A 971 29.74 -37.38 -78.74
N GLU A 972 29.88 -38.02 -79.91
CA GLU A 972 30.60 -39.28 -80.12
C GLU A 972 31.59 -39.21 -81.28
N GLY A 973 32.66 -40.00 -81.20
CA GLY A 973 33.69 -40.08 -82.24
C GLY A 973 34.86 -39.10 -82.03
N ILE A 974 34.96 -38.53 -80.83
CA ILE A 974 36.01 -37.59 -80.44
C ILE A 974 37.36 -38.33 -80.34
N PRO A 975 38.43 -37.86 -81.00
CA PRO A 975 39.76 -38.44 -80.84
C PRO A 975 40.22 -38.44 -79.38
N MET A 976 40.89 -39.52 -78.93
CA MET A 976 41.19 -39.74 -77.51
C MET A 976 42.13 -38.70 -76.86
N HIS A 977 42.84 -37.90 -77.66
CA HIS A 977 43.80 -36.88 -77.21
C HIS A 977 43.18 -35.48 -77.07
N VAL A 978 41.95 -35.27 -77.54
CA VAL A 978 41.28 -33.97 -77.50
C VAL A 978 40.90 -33.60 -76.06
N THR A 979 41.09 -32.33 -75.71
CA THR A 979 40.80 -31.79 -74.37
C THR A 979 39.40 -31.15 -74.29
N GLU A 980 38.87 -30.97 -73.08
CA GLU A 980 37.57 -30.29 -72.89
C GLU A 980 37.58 -28.83 -73.39
N PRO A 981 38.64 -28.03 -73.20
CA PRO A 981 38.75 -26.69 -73.79
C PRO A 981 38.76 -26.68 -75.32
N GLU A 982 39.50 -27.59 -75.97
CA GLU A 982 39.50 -27.71 -77.44
C GLU A 982 38.12 -28.08 -77.98
N LEU A 983 37.39 -28.94 -77.27
CA LEU A 983 35.98 -29.21 -77.56
C LEU A 983 35.12 -27.97 -77.38
N TYR A 984 35.31 -27.24 -76.29
CA TYR A 984 34.57 -26.01 -76.02
C TYR A 984 34.74 -24.98 -77.13
N ASP A 985 35.98 -24.76 -77.58
CA ASP A 985 36.28 -23.84 -78.68
C ASP A 985 35.73 -24.34 -80.03
N ALA A 986 35.80 -25.64 -80.31
CA ALA A 986 35.23 -26.23 -81.51
C ALA A 986 33.70 -26.07 -81.56
N PHE A 987 33.02 -26.29 -80.43
CA PHE A 987 31.58 -26.08 -80.35
C PHE A 987 31.21 -24.59 -80.42
N ARG A 988 31.93 -23.73 -79.69
CA ARG A 988 31.69 -22.27 -79.68
C ARG A 988 31.95 -21.61 -81.04
N SER A 989 32.89 -22.12 -81.83
CA SER A 989 33.14 -21.63 -83.20
C SER A 989 32.06 -22.09 -84.20
N THR A 990 31.26 -23.10 -83.84
CA THR A 990 30.25 -23.69 -84.72
C THR A 990 28.82 -23.27 -84.38
N THR A 991 28.52 -22.99 -83.11
CA THR A 991 27.19 -22.52 -82.68
C THR A 991 27.27 -21.22 -81.88
N ALA A 992 26.32 -20.31 -82.12
CA ALA A 992 26.12 -19.10 -81.32
C ALA A 992 25.28 -19.35 -80.05
N ARG A 993 24.79 -20.59 -79.84
CA ARG A 993 23.98 -20.99 -78.69
C ARG A 993 24.82 -21.09 -77.41
N ARG A 994 24.18 -20.92 -76.25
CA ARG A 994 24.89 -20.81 -74.98
C ARG A 994 25.20 -22.20 -74.41
N ILE A 995 26.47 -22.57 -74.51
CA ILE A 995 27.00 -23.78 -73.88
C ILE A 995 27.41 -23.47 -72.44
N LEU A 996 26.76 -24.14 -71.49
CA LEU A 996 27.00 -23.97 -70.06
C LEU A 996 28.21 -24.77 -69.59
N ASN A 997 28.43 -25.98 -70.12
CA ASN A 997 29.54 -26.84 -69.72
C ASN A 997 29.83 -27.92 -70.78
N ILE A 998 31.07 -28.38 -70.92
CA ILE A 998 31.46 -29.55 -71.72
C ILE A 998 32.30 -30.50 -70.86
N ARG A 999 31.91 -31.78 -70.83
CA ARG A 999 32.59 -32.81 -70.06
C ARG A 999 32.90 -34.05 -70.90
N LEU A 1000 34.17 -34.41 -70.98
CA LEU A 1000 34.66 -35.63 -71.63
C LEU A 1000 34.37 -36.85 -70.75
N LEU A 1001 33.64 -37.81 -71.31
CA LEU A 1001 33.35 -39.08 -70.65
C LEU A 1001 34.57 -40.00 -70.74
N ARG A 1002 34.94 -40.61 -69.61
CA ARG A 1002 36.15 -41.44 -69.49
C ARG A 1002 35.79 -42.93 -69.50
N VAL A 1003 36.70 -43.79 -69.98
CA VAL A 1003 36.48 -45.24 -70.08
C VAL A 1003 36.36 -45.86 -68.68
N LYS A 1004 35.31 -46.65 -68.45
CA LYS A 1004 35.16 -47.51 -67.27
C LYS A 1004 36.03 -48.76 -67.46
N GLY A 1005 37.11 -48.89 -66.69
CA GLY A 1005 38.13 -49.96 -66.80
C GLY A 1005 39.20 -49.84 -65.71
N ASN A 1006 40.38 -50.46 -65.84
CA ASN A 1006 41.47 -50.21 -64.88
C ASN A 1006 42.06 -48.81 -65.08
N ALA A 1007 42.16 -48.03 -64.01
CA ALA A 1007 42.87 -46.75 -64.04
C ALA A 1007 44.37 -46.99 -64.27
N ILE A 1008 45.05 -46.05 -64.94
CA ILE A 1008 46.49 -46.16 -65.20
C ILE A 1008 47.22 -46.13 -63.86
N ALA A 1009 48.31 -46.91 -63.75
CA ALA A 1009 49.20 -46.89 -62.58
C ALA A 1009 49.74 -45.46 -62.42
N SER A 1010 49.13 -44.70 -61.52
CA SER A 1010 49.46 -43.31 -61.23
C SER A 1010 50.70 -43.27 -60.32
N PRO A 1011 51.60 -42.29 -60.49
CA PRO A 1011 52.71 -42.07 -59.56
C PRO A 1011 52.18 -41.86 -58.13
N SER A 1012 53.00 -42.10 -57.10
CA SER A 1012 52.56 -41.91 -55.72
C SER A 1012 52.16 -40.46 -55.45
N VAL A 1013 51.24 -40.26 -54.51
CA VAL A 1013 50.73 -38.94 -54.11
C VAL A 1013 51.88 -38.00 -53.75
N SER A 1014 52.88 -38.50 -53.02
CA SER A 1014 54.08 -37.77 -52.66
C SER A 1014 54.88 -37.27 -53.87
N THR A 1015 55.02 -38.09 -54.92
CA THR A 1015 55.73 -37.68 -56.15
C THR A 1015 54.96 -36.60 -56.91
N CYS A 1016 53.63 -36.63 -56.88
CA CYS A 1016 52.81 -35.57 -57.49
C CYS A 1016 52.91 -34.25 -56.69
N GLU A 1017 52.93 -34.33 -55.36
CA GLU A 1017 53.09 -33.16 -54.48
C GLU A 1017 54.45 -32.51 -54.67
N GLU A 1018 55.53 -33.30 -54.68
CA GLU A 1018 56.90 -32.80 -54.90
C GLU A 1018 57.04 -32.11 -56.27
N GLU A 1019 56.45 -32.68 -57.32
CA GLU A 1019 56.49 -32.09 -58.66
C GLU A 1019 55.66 -30.81 -58.77
N LEU A 1020 54.46 -30.75 -58.17
CA LEU A 1020 53.67 -29.52 -58.12
C LEU A 1020 54.40 -28.43 -57.34
N VAL A 1021 55.02 -28.77 -56.20
CA VAL A 1021 55.85 -27.83 -55.45
C VAL A 1021 57.02 -27.33 -56.29
N ARG A 1022 57.66 -28.21 -57.08
CA ARG A 1022 58.76 -27.85 -57.98
C ARG A 1022 58.33 -26.88 -59.08
N GLU A 1023 57.18 -27.10 -59.70
CA GLU A 1023 56.63 -26.20 -60.74
C GLU A 1023 56.17 -24.84 -60.19
N ILE A 1024 55.69 -24.78 -58.95
CA ILE A 1024 55.19 -23.53 -58.33
C ILE A 1024 56.33 -22.70 -57.73
N SER A 1025 57.36 -23.34 -57.20
CA SER A 1025 58.45 -22.67 -56.48
C SER A 1025 59.13 -21.51 -57.23
N PRO A 1026 59.37 -21.57 -58.56
CA PRO A 1026 59.94 -20.47 -59.33
C PRO A 1026 59.13 -19.17 -59.29
N PHE A 1027 57.82 -19.24 -59.04
CA PHE A 1027 56.93 -18.09 -58.99
C PHE A 1027 56.88 -17.43 -57.61
N MET A 1028 57.48 -18.04 -56.59
CA MET A 1028 57.42 -17.57 -55.20
C MET A 1028 58.65 -16.73 -54.83
N SER A 1029 58.42 -15.52 -54.34
CA SER A 1029 59.44 -14.53 -54.03
C SER A 1029 60.01 -14.70 -52.61
N ASN A 1030 60.81 -15.74 -52.32
CA ASN A 1030 61.92 -15.67 -51.33
C ASN A 1030 62.68 -16.99 -51.15
N LYS A 1031 64.02 -16.90 -51.06
CA LYS A 1031 64.98 -18.00 -50.82
C LYS A 1031 64.99 -18.53 -49.38
N SER A 1032 63.97 -18.25 -48.56
CA SER A 1032 63.87 -18.74 -47.18
C SER A 1032 62.85 -19.88 -47.10
N PHE A 1033 63.36 -21.12 -47.04
CA PHE A 1033 62.65 -22.38 -46.78
C PHE A 1033 61.48 -22.74 -47.73
N PRO A 1034 61.65 -23.75 -48.63
CA PRO A 1034 60.54 -24.29 -49.40
C PRO A 1034 59.55 -24.96 -48.44
N GLY A 1035 58.39 -24.33 -48.21
CA GLY A 1035 57.33 -24.91 -47.36
C GLY A 1035 56.44 -23.93 -46.58
N GLN A 1036 56.75 -22.62 -46.54
CA GLN A 1036 55.92 -21.65 -45.79
C GLN A 1036 55.03 -20.72 -46.65
N ASN A 1037 55.32 -20.50 -47.93
CA ASN A 1037 54.59 -19.53 -48.75
C ASN A 1037 53.33 -20.09 -49.40
N PHE A 1038 53.31 -21.39 -49.64
CA PHE A 1038 52.16 -22.12 -50.17
C PHE A 1038 52.23 -23.58 -49.73
N ARG A 1039 51.07 -24.24 -49.66
CA ARG A 1039 50.93 -25.66 -49.35
C ARG A 1039 50.18 -26.36 -50.48
N VAL A 1040 50.76 -27.45 -50.99
CA VAL A 1040 50.10 -28.36 -51.94
C VAL A 1040 49.64 -29.60 -51.18
N GLU A 1041 48.43 -30.04 -51.46
CA GLU A 1041 47.87 -31.28 -50.93
C GLU A 1041 47.22 -32.03 -52.08
N VAL A 1042 47.76 -33.19 -52.45
CA VAL A 1042 47.20 -34.05 -53.49
C VAL A 1042 46.39 -35.15 -52.80
N PHE A 1043 45.14 -35.30 -53.21
CA PHE A 1043 44.23 -36.28 -52.61
C PHE A 1043 44.38 -37.63 -53.32
N PRO A 1044 44.58 -38.74 -52.59
CA PRO A 1044 44.61 -40.07 -53.19
C PRO A 1044 43.25 -40.37 -53.86
N PRO A 1045 43.20 -40.68 -55.17
CA PRO A 1045 41.95 -40.96 -55.86
C PRO A 1045 41.42 -42.36 -55.50
N GLU A 1046 40.11 -42.49 -55.32
CA GLU A 1046 39.46 -43.79 -55.12
C GLU A 1046 39.49 -44.64 -56.42
N GLU A 1047 39.25 -45.96 -56.33
CA GLU A 1047 39.31 -46.85 -57.52
C GLU A 1047 38.41 -46.38 -58.67
N ASN A 1048 37.25 -45.81 -58.35
CA ASN A 1048 36.26 -45.34 -59.33
C ASN A 1048 36.47 -43.89 -59.79
N ASP A 1049 37.41 -43.15 -59.20
CA ASP A 1049 37.66 -41.76 -59.57
C ASP A 1049 38.24 -41.65 -60.99
N SER A 1050 37.77 -40.62 -61.70
CA SER A 1050 38.20 -40.30 -63.07
C SER A 1050 39.26 -39.22 -63.15
N LEU A 1051 39.41 -38.44 -62.07
CA LEU A 1051 40.33 -37.33 -61.91
C LEU A 1051 41.13 -37.51 -60.61
N THR A 1052 42.41 -37.18 -60.64
CA THR A 1052 43.17 -36.89 -59.42
C THR A 1052 42.93 -35.42 -59.06
N ARG A 1053 42.82 -35.11 -57.77
CA ARG A 1053 42.53 -33.75 -57.27
C ARG A 1053 43.65 -33.29 -56.35
N ALA A 1054 43.95 -32.00 -56.37
CA ALA A 1054 44.85 -31.37 -55.44
C ALA A 1054 44.29 -30.00 -54.99
N THR A 1055 44.74 -29.50 -53.85
CA THR A 1055 44.47 -28.14 -53.39
C THR A 1055 45.79 -27.43 -53.13
N ILE A 1056 45.88 -26.19 -53.60
CA ILE A 1056 46.99 -25.29 -53.33
C ILE A 1056 46.47 -24.16 -52.47
N THR A 1057 47.11 -23.95 -51.33
CA THR A 1057 46.81 -22.84 -50.42
C THR A 1057 48.00 -21.89 -50.40
N PHE A 1058 47.84 -20.69 -50.92
CA PHE A 1058 48.85 -19.63 -50.92
C PHE A 1058 48.64 -18.69 -49.73
N ASP A 1059 49.72 -18.07 -49.26
CA ASP A 1059 49.63 -16.89 -48.38
C ASP A 1059 48.82 -15.78 -49.07
N GLY A 1060 47.85 -15.20 -48.36
CA GLY A 1060 46.96 -14.16 -48.88
C GLY A 1060 47.69 -12.88 -49.33
N SER A 1061 48.92 -12.66 -48.85
CA SER A 1061 49.77 -11.56 -49.26
C SER A 1061 50.39 -11.74 -50.67
N LEU A 1062 50.48 -12.96 -51.19
CA LEU A 1062 51.13 -13.32 -52.45
C LEU A 1062 50.14 -13.60 -53.60
N HIS A 1063 48.98 -12.93 -53.59
CA HIS A 1063 47.89 -13.21 -54.55
C HIS A 1063 48.28 -13.01 -56.03
N ARG A 1064 49.24 -12.14 -56.34
CA ARG A 1064 49.72 -11.92 -57.72
C ARG A 1064 50.67 -13.01 -58.19
N GLU A 1065 51.56 -13.46 -57.31
CA GLU A 1065 52.45 -14.59 -57.51
C GLU A 1065 51.65 -15.90 -57.64
N ALA A 1066 50.63 -16.07 -56.80
CA ALA A 1066 49.69 -17.17 -56.87
C ALA A 1066 48.95 -17.22 -58.22
N ALA A 1067 48.47 -16.08 -58.72
CA ALA A 1067 47.81 -16.00 -60.03
C ALA A 1067 48.75 -16.45 -61.17
N ARG A 1068 49.99 -15.94 -61.20
CA ARG A 1068 50.99 -16.33 -62.22
C ARG A 1068 51.38 -17.81 -62.14
N ALA A 1069 51.50 -18.36 -60.93
CA ALA A 1069 51.80 -19.77 -60.75
C ALA A 1069 50.65 -20.67 -61.23
N LEU A 1070 49.39 -20.27 -60.99
CA LEU A 1070 48.22 -21.01 -61.46
C LEU A 1070 48.06 -20.91 -62.99
N ASP A 1071 48.30 -19.73 -63.58
CA ASP A 1071 48.31 -19.55 -65.03
C ASP A 1071 49.37 -20.43 -65.72
N HIS A 1072 50.53 -20.63 -65.08
CA HIS A 1072 51.57 -21.55 -65.58
C HIS A 1072 51.13 -23.02 -65.48
N LEU A 1073 50.46 -23.41 -64.40
CA LEU A 1073 50.00 -24.79 -64.23
C LEU A 1073 48.81 -25.14 -65.12
N GLU A 1074 47.94 -24.17 -65.44
CA GLU A 1074 46.80 -24.37 -66.34
C GLU A 1074 47.27 -24.86 -67.71
N GLY A 1075 46.73 -25.98 -68.19
CA GLY A 1075 47.06 -26.51 -69.51
C GLY A 1075 48.39 -27.28 -69.59
N HIS A 1076 49.18 -27.35 -68.52
CA HIS A 1076 50.42 -28.14 -68.46
C HIS A 1076 50.17 -29.57 -67.92
N PHE A 1077 51.08 -30.51 -68.20
CA PHE A 1077 51.08 -31.84 -67.60
C PHE A 1077 52.29 -31.99 -66.67
N LEU A 1078 52.13 -32.72 -65.57
CA LEU A 1078 53.24 -33.00 -64.66
C LEU A 1078 54.25 -33.95 -65.34
N PRO A 1079 55.58 -33.74 -65.19
CA PRO A 1079 56.59 -34.63 -65.80
C PRO A 1079 56.46 -36.11 -65.39
N CYS A 1080 55.91 -36.39 -64.21
CA CYS A 1080 55.61 -37.73 -63.72
C CYS A 1080 54.33 -38.35 -64.32
N CYS A 1081 53.54 -37.57 -65.05
CA CYS A 1081 52.29 -37.96 -65.69
C CYS A 1081 52.45 -38.10 -67.22
N GLN A 1082 51.50 -38.75 -67.85
CA GLN A 1082 51.46 -38.88 -69.32
C GLN A 1082 51.04 -37.55 -69.97
N PRO A 1083 51.47 -37.23 -71.21
CA PRO A 1083 51.24 -35.92 -71.85
C PRO A 1083 49.77 -35.49 -71.98
N TRP A 1084 48.82 -36.42 -71.96
CA TRP A 1084 47.38 -36.15 -72.02
C TRP A 1084 46.75 -35.85 -70.65
N GLN A 1085 47.50 -35.99 -69.55
CA GLN A 1085 47.05 -35.74 -68.17
C GLN A 1085 47.25 -34.26 -67.80
N ILE A 1086 46.53 -33.40 -68.50
CA ILE A 1086 46.62 -31.95 -68.37
C ILE A 1086 45.94 -31.47 -67.08
N LEU A 1087 46.59 -30.54 -66.39
CA LEU A 1087 46.13 -29.87 -65.19
C LEU A 1087 45.08 -28.81 -65.51
N GLN A 1088 44.01 -28.79 -64.71
CA GLN A 1088 42.99 -27.75 -64.66
C GLN A 1088 42.95 -27.14 -63.27
N CYS A 1089 43.03 -25.82 -63.19
CA CYS A 1089 43.07 -24.99 -62.00
C CYS A 1089 41.73 -24.23 -61.86
N ASN A 1090 41.12 -24.30 -60.68
CA ASN A 1090 39.92 -23.56 -60.34
C ASN A 1090 40.20 -22.61 -59.16
N HIS A 1091 40.01 -21.31 -59.37
CA HIS A 1091 40.12 -20.29 -58.33
C HIS A 1091 38.90 -20.34 -57.39
N VAL A 1092 39.09 -20.21 -56.07
CA VAL A 1092 38.00 -20.23 -55.09
C VAL A 1092 37.94 -18.91 -54.32
N PHE A 1093 36.95 -18.06 -54.61
CA PHE A 1093 36.62 -16.87 -53.81
C PHE A 1093 35.31 -17.13 -53.02
N HIS A 1094 35.27 -16.86 -51.72
CA HIS A 1094 34.06 -16.95 -50.91
C HIS A 1094 33.97 -15.79 -49.90
N SER A 1095 32.79 -15.20 -49.75
CA SER A 1095 32.47 -14.23 -48.68
C SER A 1095 31.00 -14.37 -48.30
N THR A 1096 30.69 -14.22 -47.01
CA THR A 1096 29.34 -14.40 -46.45
C THR A 1096 28.92 -13.17 -45.64
N LEU A 1097 27.67 -12.74 -45.85
CA LEU A 1097 27.00 -11.66 -45.12
C LEU A 1097 25.69 -12.20 -44.53
N SER A 1098 25.39 -11.91 -43.26
CA SER A 1098 24.14 -12.33 -42.59
C SER A 1098 23.29 -11.12 -42.21
N CYS A 1099 22.03 -11.08 -42.63
CA CYS A 1099 21.09 -10.01 -42.29
C CYS A 1099 19.63 -10.50 -42.24
N PRO A 1100 18.71 -9.77 -41.55
CA PRO A 1100 17.28 -10.10 -41.54
C PRO A 1100 16.66 -10.05 -42.94
N VAL A 1101 15.67 -10.92 -43.21
CA VAL A 1101 15.04 -11.10 -44.54
C VAL A 1101 14.55 -9.79 -45.20
N ARG A 1102 14.07 -8.83 -44.40
CA ARG A 1102 13.61 -7.53 -44.93
C ARG A 1102 14.76 -6.66 -45.46
N VAL A 1103 15.94 -6.78 -44.88
CA VAL A 1103 17.17 -6.07 -45.27
C VAL A 1103 17.87 -6.79 -46.42
N TYR A 1104 17.77 -8.12 -46.47
CA TYR A 1104 18.35 -8.96 -47.51
C TYR A 1104 17.95 -8.53 -48.92
N ASN A 1105 16.66 -8.24 -49.15
CA ASN A 1105 16.18 -7.89 -50.50
C ASN A 1105 16.81 -6.59 -51.03
N VAL A 1106 17.02 -5.61 -50.16
CA VAL A 1106 17.63 -4.32 -50.53
C VAL A 1106 19.12 -4.50 -50.82
N ILE A 1107 19.84 -5.17 -49.91
CA ILE A 1107 21.27 -5.45 -50.09
C ILE A 1107 21.50 -6.32 -51.33
N SER A 1108 20.64 -7.31 -51.58
CA SER A 1108 20.76 -8.21 -52.72
C SER A 1108 20.62 -7.48 -54.06
N GLN A 1109 19.75 -6.48 -54.17
CA GLN A 1109 19.58 -5.71 -55.40
C GLN A 1109 20.78 -4.81 -55.68
N GLU A 1110 21.25 -4.10 -54.66
CA GLU A 1110 22.45 -3.24 -54.74
C GLU A 1110 23.70 -4.06 -55.08
N VAL A 1111 23.92 -5.19 -54.39
CA VAL A 1111 25.08 -6.08 -54.65
C VAL A 1111 25.00 -6.70 -56.04
N ALA A 1112 23.81 -7.08 -56.52
CA ALA A 1112 23.64 -7.61 -57.87
C ALA A 1112 24.00 -6.55 -58.93
N SER A 1113 23.55 -5.31 -58.77
CA SER A 1113 23.90 -4.20 -59.66
C SER A 1113 25.40 -3.90 -59.64
N LEU A 1114 26.03 -3.96 -58.46
CA LEU A 1114 27.47 -3.78 -58.32
C LEU A 1114 28.25 -4.92 -59.00
N LEU A 1115 27.82 -6.17 -58.83
CA LEU A 1115 28.45 -7.35 -59.46
C LEU A 1115 28.35 -7.31 -61.00
N GLU A 1116 27.23 -6.85 -61.55
CA GLU A 1116 27.10 -6.61 -63.00
C GLU A 1116 28.13 -5.59 -63.51
N SER A 1117 28.43 -4.55 -62.72
CA SER A 1117 29.44 -3.55 -63.10
C SER A 1117 30.85 -4.15 -63.22
N PHE A 1118 31.19 -5.13 -62.39
CA PHE A 1118 32.48 -5.82 -62.42
C PHE A 1118 32.64 -6.82 -63.57
N GLN A 1119 31.54 -7.36 -64.14
CA GLN A 1119 31.61 -8.26 -65.30
C GLN A 1119 32.21 -7.60 -66.56
N SER A 1120 32.24 -6.27 -66.61
CA SER A 1120 32.78 -5.50 -67.73
C SER A 1120 34.27 -5.14 -67.61
N GLN A 1121 34.91 -5.44 -66.47
CA GLN A 1121 36.31 -5.13 -66.22
C GLN A 1121 37.17 -6.39 -66.33
N LYS A 1122 38.16 -6.39 -67.24
CA LYS A 1122 39.18 -7.46 -67.27
C LYS A 1122 40.25 -7.15 -66.21
N GLY A 1123 40.35 -8.02 -65.22
CA GLY A 1123 41.36 -7.99 -64.16
C GLY A 1123 41.18 -9.13 -63.19
#